data_AF-A0A3M1XHX3-F1
#
_entry.id   AF-A0A3M1XHX3-F1
#
_cell.length_a   1.000
_cell.length_b   1.000
_cell.length_c   1.000
_cell.angle_alpha   90.00
_cell.angle_beta   90.00
_cell.angle_gamma   90.00
#
_symmetry.space_group_name_H-M   'P 1'
#
loop_
_entity.id
_entity.type
_entity.pdbx_description
1 polymer ?
#
loop_
_entity_poly.entity_id
_entity_poly.type
_entity_poly.pdbx_seq_one_letter_code
_entity_poly.pdbx_strand_id
1 'polypeptide(L)'
;MRQTLYLCLCLLGLFPLSGLQAQEEHDDILAEIGRTIEQGGRRLVEAIEYYSRALRFDPHNAAGYNNRATALYQQGEFRRAIIDYTRALHYYPPQDHSRRARIHYQRGLCYYILQEYDLAVEDFSQAISYRPDITDSYYFRGKIRHHIKGDPELARADLETVIRLADGESVQAAFSRFFLGDLSEAASVMTRLLATTRPDDRDAYARICYTMAGLQGLIGNDLTTVKYLRLALEHGYPDLAWLARDPNFRPVADSEVFRQFLRDRNLAYYLPAGAAVEVVPYTHPAQAREVPPAPLPVPITRGDLPQAPADLQLSEVRFRDAGGDNRIDAGEEAWLSLTVTNRGTGPATDLQLLLEEQSGLSGLALPAPQDLGSLVPGAQRQLEVRLQGDETLATGQALLRVSVQEGNGFDAVPIEVSVPTLAFQPPRLEVVDHHFASELGGRMQLGVPILVKLAVQNTGPGPAESVAVRMLLPDQVFPAGADSYQVGDMQPGESKVIDFEFFTNRRYAAQSVPVTVQITEARGDFGAEATLSVALNEQLEVSGRVVINAREMGPIDYGDIQLMSDVDRNLPRTGRKNPNAIAVVIGNRDYQNPDVPPVDYALQDAGSMRKYLVESFGFEEDNILFLANATQADMNGIFGTPQDHRARLYNLVKEGETDLFVFYSGHGAPDLETQDAYFVPVDCDPSLVRFNGYAIQTFYDNLAKLPYRSLTVVIDACFSGTSDRGTLIPYASLVRIKSNNNVLKDPRAMVFTAASGTQIASWYPEQAHGLFTYHFLKGLQGEADQNRDREVSLGEMRTYLSESVPAMARRLNNRVQNPEIYGLDERVLLGPLR
;
A
#
# COMPACT_ATOMS: atom_id res chain seq x y z
N MET A 1 33.46 25.50 23.24
CA MET A 1 34.76 24.94 22.79
C MET A 1 34.73 24.43 21.34
N ARG A 2 33.89 23.44 20.96
CA ARG A 2 33.86 22.93 19.57
C ARG A 2 33.49 24.00 18.52
N GLN A 3 32.41 24.76 18.72
CA GLN A 3 32.02 25.88 17.84
C GLN A 3 33.16 26.90 17.66
N THR A 4 33.83 27.29 18.75
CA THR A 4 34.95 28.24 18.72
C THR A 4 36.14 27.74 17.87
N LEU A 5 36.42 26.43 17.93
CA LEU A 5 37.47 25.80 17.13
C LEU A 5 37.07 25.73 15.64
N TYR A 6 35.82 25.40 15.35
CA TYR A 6 35.31 25.31 13.98
C TYR A 6 35.22 26.70 13.31
N LEU A 7 34.81 27.73 14.06
CA LEU A 7 34.81 29.12 13.60
C LEU A 7 36.24 29.61 13.27
N CYS A 8 37.23 29.27 14.09
CA CYS A 8 38.64 29.54 13.78
C CYS A 8 39.13 28.78 12.52
N LEU A 9 38.67 27.55 12.28
CA LEU A 9 39.02 26.78 11.08
C LEU A 9 38.34 27.33 9.81
N CYS A 10 37.12 27.85 9.91
CA CYS A 10 36.44 28.57 8.81
C CYS A 10 37.14 29.91 8.50
N LEU A 11 37.54 30.67 9.53
CA LEU A 11 38.31 31.91 9.38
C LEU A 11 39.72 31.69 8.80
N LEU A 12 40.28 30.49 8.95
CA LEU A 12 41.52 30.05 8.30
C LEU A 12 41.31 29.45 6.89
N GLY A 13 40.07 29.44 6.37
CA GLY A 13 39.74 28.96 5.03
C GLY A 13 39.79 27.43 4.85
N LEU A 14 39.84 26.66 5.95
CA LEU A 14 39.96 25.19 5.90
C LEU A 14 38.61 24.47 5.80
N PHE A 15 37.50 25.14 6.12
CA PHE A 15 36.13 24.61 6.01
C PHE A 15 35.15 25.69 5.53
N PRO A 16 34.10 25.34 4.76
CA PRO A 16 33.12 26.29 4.26
C PRO A 16 32.13 26.72 5.34
N LEU A 17 31.72 28.00 5.30
CA LEU A 17 30.74 28.60 6.22
C LEU A 17 29.37 27.90 6.25
N SER A 18 28.99 27.22 5.16
CA SER A 18 27.75 26.44 5.07
C SER A 18 27.66 25.31 6.11
N GLY A 19 28.80 24.76 6.57
CA GLY A 19 28.81 23.75 7.63
C GLY A 19 28.41 24.28 9.01
N LEU A 20 28.60 25.58 9.25
CA LEU A 20 28.13 26.22 10.49
C LEU A 20 26.61 26.39 10.47
N GLN A 21 26.10 26.84 9.32
CA GLN A 21 24.69 27.19 9.12
C GLN A 21 23.77 25.96 9.19
N ALA A 22 24.18 24.84 8.58
CA ALA A 22 23.47 23.56 8.70
C ALA A 22 23.50 22.99 10.14
N GLN A 23 24.49 23.36 10.95
CA GLN A 23 24.61 22.89 12.34
C GLN A 23 23.81 23.77 13.32
N GLU A 24 23.65 25.06 13.05
CA GLU A 24 22.69 25.92 13.75
C GLU A 24 21.24 25.48 13.46
N GLU A 25 20.89 25.20 12.20
CA GLU A 25 19.57 24.65 11.83
C GLU A 25 19.27 23.30 12.53
N HIS A 26 20.26 22.41 12.62
CA HIS A 26 20.13 21.13 13.32
C HIS A 26 19.83 21.30 14.83
N ASP A 27 20.56 22.19 15.50
CA ASP A 27 20.42 22.39 16.94
C ASP A 27 19.11 23.15 17.29
N ASP A 28 18.65 24.07 16.44
CA ASP A 28 17.34 24.72 16.56
C ASP A 28 16.17 23.74 16.35
N ILE A 29 16.27 22.85 15.35
CA ILE A 29 15.27 21.79 15.11
C ILE A 29 15.15 20.87 16.34
N LEU A 30 16.27 20.49 16.96
CA LEU A 30 16.26 19.67 18.18
C LEU A 30 15.64 20.40 19.39
N ALA A 31 15.84 21.71 19.51
CA ALA A 31 15.22 22.51 20.56
C ALA A 31 13.69 22.64 20.37
N GLU A 32 13.22 22.83 19.12
CA GLU A 32 11.80 22.92 18.79
C GLU A 32 11.08 21.58 18.99
N ILE A 33 11.74 20.48 18.62
CA ILE A 33 11.28 19.11 18.89
C ILE A 33 11.03 18.87 20.39
N GLY A 34 11.94 19.32 21.27
CA GLY A 34 11.77 19.20 22.73
C GLY A 34 10.53 19.95 23.24
N ARG A 35 10.35 21.20 22.78
CA ARG A 35 9.16 22.03 23.10
C ARG A 35 7.85 21.46 22.55
N THR A 36 7.93 20.70 21.45
CA THR A 36 6.77 20.15 20.75
C THR A 36 6.15 18.98 21.53
N ILE A 37 6.97 18.08 22.06
CA ILE A 37 6.52 16.89 22.82
C ILE A 37 5.80 17.26 24.12
N GLU A 38 6.19 18.34 24.81
CA GLU A 38 5.61 18.71 26.11
C GLU A 38 4.15 19.24 26.07
N GLN A 39 3.54 19.49 24.89
CA GLN A 39 2.22 20.14 24.80
C GLN A 39 1.08 19.28 24.18
N GLY A 40 1.34 18.01 23.84
CA GLY A 40 0.32 16.97 23.67
C GLY A 40 -0.55 16.95 22.40
N GLY A 41 -1.16 15.78 22.15
CA GLY A 41 -2.28 15.57 21.22
C GLY A 41 -2.03 15.91 19.75
N ARG A 42 -2.36 17.15 19.35
CA ARG A 42 -2.28 17.62 17.94
C ARG A 42 -0.86 17.60 17.36
N ARG A 43 0.16 17.56 18.22
CA ARG A 43 1.58 17.69 17.85
C ARG A 43 2.27 16.38 17.44
N LEU A 44 1.58 15.24 17.47
CA LEU A 44 2.21 13.95 17.14
C LEU A 44 2.51 13.80 15.64
N VAL A 45 1.61 14.26 14.76
CA VAL A 45 1.83 14.25 13.29
C VAL A 45 3.03 15.14 12.95
N GLU A 46 3.04 16.38 13.46
CA GLU A 46 4.13 17.33 13.30
C GLU A 46 5.45 16.76 13.84
N ALA A 47 5.47 16.18 15.04
CA ALA A 47 6.67 15.55 15.60
C ALA A 47 7.20 14.40 14.73
N ILE A 48 6.33 13.57 14.15
CA ILE A 48 6.73 12.51 13.21
C ILE A 48 7.31 13.10 11.93
N GLU A 49 6.76 14.18 11.41
CA GLU A 49 7.31 14.89 10.25
C GLU A 49 8.67 15.52 10.58
N TYR A 50 8.81 16.22 11.70
CA TYR A 50 10.07 16.82 12.16
C TYR A 50 11.16 15.76 12.38
N TYR A 51 10.86 14.63 13.02
CA TYR A 51 11.82 13.53 13.12
C TYR A 51 12.12 12.91 11.75
N SER A 52 11.13 12.80 10.85
CA SER A 52 11.37 12.33 9.48
C SER A 52 12.22 13.30 8.66
N ARG A 53 12.20 14.60 8.96
CA ARG A 53 13.12 15.61 8.40
C ARG A 53 14.51 15.45 9.01
N ALA A 54 14.64 15.39 10.33
CA ALA A 54 15.93 15.20 11.02
C ALA A 54 16.65 13.92 10.55
N LEU A 55 15.92 12.81 10.37
CA LEU A 55 16.44 11.54 9.86
C LEU A 55 16.83 11.56 8.37
N ARG A 56 16.47 12.60 7.61
CA ARG A 56 17.05 12.82 6.26
C ARG A 56 18.43 13.47 6.32
N PHE A 57 18.71 14.26 7.37
CA PHE A 57 20.02 14.90 7.58
C PHE A 57 21.02 13.99 8.30
N ASP A 58 20.55 13.18 9.27
CA ASP A 58 21.32 12.10 9.88
C ASP A 58 20.54 10.77 9.85
N PRO A 59 20.70 9.96 8.78
CA PRO A 59 20.07 8.65 8.63
C PRO A 59 20.52 7.59 9.66
N HIS A 60 21.55 7.88 10.45
CA HIS A 60 22.08 7.00 11.50
C HIS A 60 21.72 7.47 12.92
N ASN A 61 20.86 8.50 13.03
CA ASN A 61 20.44 9.05 14.32
C ASN A 61 19.51 8.08 15.08
N ALA A 62 20.12 7.22 15.91
CA ALA A 62 19.42 6.27 16.77
C ALA A 62 18.38 6.93 17.71
N ALA A 63 18.62 8.18 18.13
CA ALA A 63 17.67 8.94 18.95
C ALA A 63 16.49 9.46 18.12
N GLY A 64 16.72 9.91 16.89
CA GLY A 64 15.67 10.29 15.94
C GLY A 64 14.69 9.13 15.69
N TYR A 65 15.20 7.93 15.40
CA TYR A 65 14.36 6.74 15.23
C TYR A 65 13.59 6.38 16.51
N ASN A 66 14.24 6.34 17.68
CA ASN A 66 13.56 6.06 18.95
C ASN A 66 12.41 7.04 19.23
N ASN A 67 12.62 8.33 18.97
CA ASN A 67 11.63 9.34 19.31
C ASN A 67 10.48 9.37 18.29
N ARG A 68 10.76 9.12 17.00
CA ARG A 68 9.72 8.92 15.99
C ARG A 68 8.89 7.67 16.27
N ALA A 69 9.52 6.57 16.69
CA ALA A 69 8.82 5.36 17.14
C ALA A 69 7.91 5.62 18.34
N THR A 70 8.37 6.42 19.32
CA THR A 70 7.53 6.85 20.46
C THR A 70 6.30 7.64 20.01
N ALA A 71 6.48 8.57 19.07
CA ALA A 71 5.37 9.36 18.54
C ALA A 71 4.37 8.50 17.73
N LEU A 72 4.88 7.57 16.89
CA LEU A 72 4.06 6.60 16.15
C LEU A 72 3.27 5.68 17.11
N TYR A 73 3.92 5.17 18.16
CA TYR A 73 3.25 4.38 19.20
C TYR A 73 2.10 5.15 19.86
N GLN A 74 2.29 6.44 20.14
CA GLN A 74 1.24 7.30 20.70
C GLN A 74 0.09 7.63 19.73
N GLN A 75 0.29 7.43 18.42
CA GLN A 75 -0.76 7.52 17.40
C GLN A 75 -1.48 6.19 17.12
N GLY A 76 -1.08 5.08 17.75
CA GLY A 76 -1.59 3.74 17.44
C GLY A 76 -0.90 3.06 16.25
N GLU A 77 0.14 3.68 15.69
CA GLU A 77 0.88 3.21 14.51
C GLU A 77 1.93 2.15 14.88
N PHE A 78 1.49 1.09 15.56
CA PHE A 78 2.36 0.13 16.25
C PHE A 78 3.35 -0.59 15.34
N ARG A 79 2.95 -0.97 14.11
CA ARG A 79 3.85 -1.62 13.14
C ARG A 79 4.96 -0.68 12.65
N ARG A 80 4.64 0.60 12.40
CA ARG A 80 5.62 1.63 12.03
C ARG A 80 6.56 1.94 13.21
N ALA A 81 6.04 1.98 14.44
CA ALA A 81 6.85 2.12 15.65
C ALA A 81 7.84 0.95 15.83
N ILE A 82 7.44 -0.29 15.58
CA ILE A 82 8.32 -1.47 15.63
C ILE A 82 9.51 -1.35 14.66
N ILE A 83 9.27 -0.87 13.44
CA ILE A 83 10.32 -0.66 12.43
C ILE A 83 11.35 0.36 12.94
N ASP A 84 10.90 1.52 13.42
CA ASP A 84 11.80 2.56 13.90
C ASP A 84 12.50 2.18 15.22
N TYR A 85 11.84 1.49 16.15
CA TYR A 85 12.54 0.92 17.33
C TYR A 85 13.62 -0.09 16.93
N THR A 86 13.39 -0.88 15.87
CA THR A 86 14.38 -1.82 15.35
C THR A 86 15.57 -1.10 14.73
N ARG A 87 15.34 0.00 13.98
CA ARG A 87 16.41 0.88 13.47
C ARG A 87 17.17 1.58 14.59
N ALA A 88 16.47 2.05 15.63
CA ALA A 88 17.11 2.61 16.82
C ALA A 88 18.05 1.58 17.50
N LEU A 89 17.59 0.34 17.72
CA LEU A 89 18.42 -0.74 18.27
C LEU A 89 19.63 -1.11 17.41
N HIS A 90 19.55 -0.92 16.09
CA HIS A 90 20.67 -1.14 15.18
C HIS A 90 21.73 -0.04 15.29
N TYR A 91 21.33 1.24 15.36
CA TYR A 91 22.26 2.37 15.41
C TYR A 91 22.74 2.75 16.83
N TYR A 92 22.03 2.34 17.90
CA TYR A 92 22.52 2.59 19.27
C TYR A 92 23.76 1.74 19.58
N PRO A 93 24.84 2.32 20.16
CA PRO A 93 26.03 1.58 20.52
C PRO A 93 25.71 0.34 21.37
N PRO A 94 26.32 -0.83 21.10
CA PRO A 94 26.01 -2.07 21.83
C PRO A 94 26.12 -1.96 23.36
N GLN A 95 27.03 -1.11 23.83
CA GLN A 95 27.29 -0.80 25.23
C GLN A 95 26.27 0.14 25.90
N ASP A 96 25.37 0.80 25.16
CA ASP A 96 24.29 1.64 25.72
C ASP A 96 23.11 0.77 26.18
N HIS A 97 23.37 -0.12 27.15
CA HIS A 97 22.39 -1.07 27.67
C HIS A 97 21.14 -0.37 28.23
N SER A 98 21.27 0.85 28.77
CA SER A 98 20.14 1.61 29.30
C SER A 98 19.12 2.00 28.21
N ARG A 99 19.59 2.60 27.11
CA ARG A 99 18.69 2.95 26.00
C ARG A 99 18.19 1.72 25.26
N ARG A 100 19.05 0.72 25.02
CA ARG A 100 18.65 -0.55 24.40
C ARG A 100 17.53 -1.25 25.19
N ALA A 101 17.65 -1.33 26.51
CA ALA A 101 16.61 -1.90 27.36
C ALA A 101 15.27 -1.17 27.25
N ARG A 102 15.29 0.18 27.23
CA ARG A 102 14.07 0.98 27.07
C ARG A 102 13.41 0.78 25.71
N ILE A 103 14.19 0.59 24.65
CA ILE A 103 13.66 0.35 23.30
C ILE A 103 13.09 -1.06 23.16
N HIS A 104 13.79 -2.08 23.67
CA HIS A 104 13.24 -3.44 23.75
C HIS A 104 11.93 -3.47 24.54
N TYR A 105 11.83 -2.74 25.66
CA TYR A 105 10.57 -2.57 26.38
C TYR A 105 9.46 -1.94 25.53
N GLN A 106 9.71 -0.80 24.87
CA GLN A 106 8.66 -0.12 24.08
C GLN A 106 8.29 -0.86 22.80
N ARG A 107 9.22 -1.59 22.17
CA ARG A 107 8.92 -2.49 21.05
C ARG A 107 8.14 -3.72 21.50
N GLY A 108 8.46 -4.28 22.67
CA GLY A 108 7.67 -5.32 23.34
C GLY A 108 6.23 -4.89 23.66
N LEU A 109 6.00 -3.63 24.04
CA LEU A 109 4.64 -3.07 24.18
C LEU A 109 3.89 -3.04 22.84
N CYS A 110 4.55 -2.70 21.73
CA CYS A 110 3.92 -2.71 20.41
C CYS A 110 3.48 -4.14 20.03
N TYR A 111 4.37 -5.13 20.18
CA TYR A 111 4.04 -6.54 19.95
C TYR A 111 2.93 -7.04 20.88
N TYR A 112 2.93 -6.61 22.16
CA TYR A 112 1.88 -6.96 23.12
C TYR A 112 0.49 -6.46 22.69
N ILE A 113 0.39 -5.21 22.19
CA ILE A 113 -0.87 -4.64 21.70
C ILE A 113 -1.34 -5.34 20.41
N LEU A 114 -0.41 -5.68 19.52
CA LEU A 114 -0.67 -6.43 18.29
C LEU A 114 -0.95 -7.93 18.54
N GLN A 115 -0.96 -8.38 19.80
CA GLN A 115 -1.17 -9.78 20.21
C GLN A 115 -0.06 -10.75 19.71
N GLU A 116 1.10 -10.22 19.34
CA GLU A 116 2.30 -10.95 18.92
C GLU A 116 3.12 -11.36 20.17
N TYR A 117 2.46 -12.13 21.06
CA TYR A 117 2.89 -12.33 22.44
C TYR A 117 4.24 -13.02 22.62
N ASP A 118 4.65 -13.89 21.69
CA ASP A 118 5.97 -14.52 21.71
C ASP A 118 7.10 -13.50 21.54
N LEU A 119 6.96 -12.59 20.57
CA LEU A 119 7.90 -11.50 20.30
C LEU A 119 7.92 -10.50 21.46
N ALA A 120 6.76 -10.21 22.05
CA ALA A 120 6.67 -9.39 23.24
C ALA A 120 7.45 -10.00 24.43
N VAL A 121 7.31 -11.31 24.68
CA VAL A 121 8.05 -12.02 25.74
C VAL A 121 9.57 -12.02 25.49
N GLU A 122 9.99 -12.15 24.23
CA GLU A 122 11.41 -12.05 23.86
C GLU A 122 11.95 -10.63 24.13
N ASP A 123 11.28 -9.59 23.66
CA ASP A 123 11.69 -8.20 23.84
C ASP A 123 11.70 -7.76 25.31
N PHE A 124 10.67 -8.14 26.10
CA PHE A 124 10.70 -7.90 27.55
C PHE A 124 11.86 -8.65 28.23
N SER A 125 12.22 -9.84 27.74
CA SER A 125 13.37 -10.59 28.27
C SER A 125 14.71 -9.94 27.91
N GLN A 126 14.87 -9.39 26.70
CA GLN A 126 16.04 -8.61 26.32
C GLN A 126 16.14 -7.31 27.14
N ALA A 127 15.02 -6.62 27.36
CA ALA A 127 14.97 -5.44 28.22
C ALA A 127 15.45 -5.77 29.64
N ILE A 128 14.98 -6.88 30.21
CA ILE A 128 15.40 -7.38 31.54
C ILE A 128 16.88 -7.77 31.57
N SER A 129 17.41 -8.43 30.53
CA SER A 129 18.84 -8.82 30.50
C SER A 129 19.79 -7.62 30.43
N TYR A 130 19.38 -6.55 29.76
CA TYR A 130 20.14 -5.30 29.73
C TYR A 130 19.99 -4.48 31.01
N ARG A 131 18.77 -4.42 31.58
CA ARG A 131 18.42 -3.65 32.77
C ARG A 131 17.39 -4.42 33.64
N PRO A 132 17.83 -5.16 34.67
CA PRO A 132 16.94 -5.95 35.53
C PRO A 132 16.13 -5.10 36.55
N ASP A 133 16.22 -3.77 36.47
CA ASP A 133 15.42 -2.82 37.26
C ASP A 133 14.19 -2.29 36.50
N ILE A 134 13.96 -2.69 35.23
CA ILE A 134 12.75 -2.31 34.49
C ILE A 134 11.56 -3.16 34.94
N THR A 135 10.94 -2.73 36.02
CA THR A 135 9.76 -3.36 36.65
C THR A 135 8.64 -3.67 35.66
N ASP A 136 8.33 -2.76 34.73
CA ASP A 136 7.25 -2.96 33.76
C ASP A 136 7.50 -4.17 32.84
N SER A 137 8.75 -4.43 32.44
CA SER A 137 9.10 -5.59 31.60
C SER A 137 8.80 -6.91 32.31
N TYR A 138 9.02 -6.99 33.62
CA TYR A 138 8.61 -8.15 34.42
C TYR A 138 7.09 -8.26 34.51
N TYR A 139 6.40 -7.13 34.70
CA TYR A 139 4.93 -7.09 34.78
C TYR A 139 4.27 -7.60 33.49
N PHE A 140 4.61 -7.05 32.33
CA PHE A 140 4.02 -7.47 31.06
C PHE A 140 4.41 -8.91 30.69
N ARG A 141 5.66 -9.32 30.92
CA ARG A 141 6.09 -10.72 30.68
C ARG A 141 5.38 -11.71 31.60
N GLY A 142 5.24 -11.39 32.88
CA GLY A 142 4.51 -12.19 33.86
C GLY A 142 3.03 -12.33 33.49
N LYS A 143 2.38 -11.22 33.09
CA LYS A 143 0.99 -11.21 32.61
C LYS A 143 0.80 -12.10 31.37
N ILE A 144 1.70 -12.05 30.38
CA ILE A 144 1.63 -12.92 29.18
C ILE A 144 1.80 -14.40 29.57
N ARG A 145 2.79 -14.72 30.41
CA ARG A 145 3.06 -16.09 30.88
C ARG A 145 1.87 -16.68 31.64
N HIS A 146 1.21 -15.86 32.46
CA HIS A 146 0.02 -16.23 33.24
C HIS A 146 -1.17 -16.61 32.34
N HIS A 147 -1.42 -15.85 31.26
CA HIS A 147 -2.64 -16.00 30.46
C HIS A 147 -2.50 -16.86 29.20
N ILE A 148 -1.29 -17.03 28.66
CA ILE A 148 -1.12 -17.53 27.28
C ILE A 148 -0.22 -18.77 27.19
N LYS A 149 0.87 -18.82 27.97
CA LYS A 149 1.82 -19.94 27.89
C LYS A 149 1.53 -21.09 28.86
N GLY A 150 0.73 -20.85 29.89
CA GLY A 150 0.49 -21.87 30.93
C GLY A 150 1.72 -22.15 31.79
N ASP A 151 2.58 -21.15 32.00
CA ASP A 151 3.79 -21.21 32.81
C ASP A 151 3.59 -20.51 34.19
N PRO A 152 2.74 -21.03 35.10
CA PRO A 152 2.34 -20.32 36.32
C PRO A 152 3.53 -20.00 37.24
N GLU A 153 4.52 -20.89 37.31
CA GLU A 153 5.72 -20.68 38.15
C GLU A 153 6.64 -19.56 37.60
N LEU A 154 6.77 -19.44 36.27
CA LEU A 154 7.54 -18.35 35.65
C LEU A 154 6.80 -17.02 35.69
N ALA A 155 5.47 -17.06 35.54
CA ALA A 155 4.61 -15.89 35.76
C ALA A 155 4.74 -15.41 37.21
N ARG A 156 4.63 -16.31 38.18
CA ARG A 156 4.77 -16.03 39.61
C ARG A 156 6.12 -15.36 39.93
N ALA A 157 7.22 -15.93 39.46
CA ALA A 157 8.56 -15.39 39.71
C ALA A 157 8.75 -13.96 39.13
N ASP A 158 8.15 -13.68 37.97
CA ASP A 158 8.15 -12.34 37.37
C ASP A 158 7.31 -11.35 38.22
N LEU A 159 6.10 -11.75 38.64
CA LEU A 159 5.17 -10.91 39.41
C LEU A 159 5.67 -10.64 40.85
N GLU A 160 6.27 -11.64 41.51
CA GLU A 160 6.96 -11.46 42.81
C GLU A 160 8.17 -10.50 42.66
N THR A 161 8.88 -10.55 41.52
CA THR A 161 9.96 -9.61 41.22
C THR A 161 9.45 -8.18 41.05
N VAL A 162 8.28 -7.96 40.42
CA VAL A 162 7.62 -6.64 40.33
C VAL A 162 7.33 -6.08 41.72
N ILE A 163 6.77 -6.88 42.62
CA ILE A 163 6.44 -6.46 43.99
C ILE A 163 7.71 -6.03 44.74
N ARG A 164 8.79 -6.82 44.61
CA ARG A 164 10.09 -6.51 45.23
C ARG A 164 10.77 -5.26 44.66
N LEU A 165 10.73 -5.04 43.34
CA LEU A 165 11.42 -3.93 42.69
C LEU A 165 10.72 -2.58 42.85
N ALA A 166 9.41 -2.58 43.12
CA ALA A 166 8.62 -1.37 43.32
C ALA A 166 8.31 -1.07 44.80
N ASP A 167 9.16 -1.54 45.72
CA ASP A 167 9.03 -1.43 47.19
C ASP A 167 7.65 -1.87 47.73
N GLY A 168 6.92 -2.71 46.98
CA GLY A 168 5.56 -3.15 47.27
C GLY A 168 4.46 -2.09 47.08
N GLU A 169 4.80 -0.81 46.87
CA GLU A 169 3.88 0.34 46.86
C GLU A 169 3.81 0.97 45.45
N SER A 170 3.27 0.25 44.47
CA SER A 170 2.99 0.77 43.12
C SER A 170 1.76 0.13 42.51
N VAL A 171 1.23 0.76 41.45
CA VAL A 171 0.07 0.23 40.69
C VAL A 171 0.41 -1.14 40.08
N GLN A 172 1.63 -1.31 39.55
CA GLN A 172 2.15 -2.57 39.06
C GLN A 172 2.26 -3.62 40.18
N ALA A 173 2.73 -3.23 41.37
CA ALA A 173 2.81 -4.14 42.52
C ALA A 173 1.43 -4.53 43.08
N ALA A 174 0.42 -3.67 42.94
CA ALA A 174 -0.97 -4.03 43.24
C ALA A 174 -1.54 -5.02 42.23
N PHE A 175 -1.36 -4.78 40.92
CA PHE A 175 -1.77 -5.74 39.88
C PHE A 175 -1.01 -7.07 39.96
N SER A 176 0.29 -7.07 40.29
CA SER A 176 1.03 -8.32 40.51
C SER A 176 0.48 -9.12 41.69
N ARG A 177 0.12 -8.47 42.80
CA ARG A 177 -0.59 -9.14 43.91
C ARG A 177 -1.95 -9.67 43.48
N PHE A 178 -2.71 -8.93 42.66
CA PHE A 178 -3.96 -9.41 42.08
C PHE A 178 -3.76 -10.71 41.26
N PHE A 179 -2.78 -10.73 40.34
CA PHE A 179 -2.48 -11.93 39.53
C PHE A 179 -1.93 -13.11 40.36
N LEU A 180 -1.37 -12.85 41.55
CA LEU A 180 -0.95 -13.88 42.51
C LEU A 180 -2.08 -14.34 43.46
N GLY A 181 -3.25 -13.69 43.43
CA GLY A 181 -4.40 -13.99 44.29
C GLY A 181 -4.48 -13.18 45.60
N ASP A 182 -3.51 -12.32 45.89
CA ASP A 182 -3.43 -11.46 47.08
C ASP A 182 -4.33 -10.20 46.97
N LEU A 183 -5.61 -10.42 46.70
CA LEU A 183 -6.62 -9.38 46.41
C LEU A 183 -6.73 -8.30 47.50
N SER A 184 -6.68 -8.70 48.77
CA SER A 184 -6.80 -7.79 49.90
C SER A 184 -5.62 -6.82 50.00
N GLU A 185 -4.40 -7.30 49.79
CA GLU A 185 -3.20 -6.46 49.86
C GLU A 185 -3.04 -5.62 48.59
N ALA A 186 -3.47 -6.10 47.43
CA ALA A 186 -3.58 -5.29 46.21
C ALA A 186 -4.46 -4.03 46.43
N ALA A 187 -5.64 -4.20 47.03
CA ALA A 187 -6.52 -3.08 47.39
C ALA A 187 -5.93 -2.18 48.50
N SER A 188 -5.20 -2.76 49.45
CA SER A 188 -4.51 -2.05 50.54
C SER A 188 -3.44 -1.09 50.00
N VAL A 189 -2.58 -1.58 49.09
CA VAL A 189 -1.56 -0.78 48.39
C VAL A 189 -2.18 0.35 47.59
N MET A 190 -3.21 0.07 46.78
CA MET A 190 -3.90 1.11 46.01
C MET A 190 -4.54 2.19 46.90
N THR A 191 -4.96 1.83 48.12
CA THR A 191 -5.53 2.78 49.09
C THR A 191 -4.44 3.71 49.63
N ARG A 192 -3.24 3.18 49.92
CA ARG A 192 -2.07 3.97 50.34
C ARG A 192 -1.59 4.91 49.23
N LEU A 193 -1.53 4.42 47.99
CA LEU A 193 -1.18 5.23 46.81
C LEU A 193 -2.16 6.38 46.56
N LEU A 194 -3.47 6.13 46.68
CA LEU A 194 -4.47 7.19 46.51
C LEU A 194 -4.38 8.25 47.62
N ALA A 195 -3.99 7.86 48.84
CA ALA A 195 -3.82 8.79 49.96
C ALA A 195 -2.57 9.69 49.84
N THR A 196 -1.56 9.27 49.08
CA THR A 196 -0.32 10.05 48.84
C THR A 196 -0.33 10.83 47.52
N THR A 197 -1.20 10.46 46.57
CA THR A 197 -1.36 11.16 45.29
C THR A 197 -2.11 12.49 45.48
N ARG A 198 -1.53 13.59 44.97
CA ARG A 198 -2.16 14.92 45.08
C ARG A 198 -3.35 15.04 44.11
N PRO A 199 -4.54 15.49 44.55
CA PRO A 199 -5.70 15.67 43.66
C PRO A 199 -5.51 16.66 42.51
N ASP A 200 -4.49 17.54 42.62
CA ASP A 200 -4.14 18.54 41.61
C ASP A 200 -3.50 17.91 40.35
N ASP A 201 -2.85 16.75 40.49
CA ASP A 201 -2.37 15.94 39.36
C ASP A 201 -3.51 15.08 38.83
N ARG A 202 -4.36 15.73 38.02
CA ARG A 202 -5.65 15.18 37.58
C ARG A 202 -5.52 13.84 36.84
N ASP A 203 -4.57 13.70 35.92
CA ASP A 203 -4.42 12.47 35.12
C ASP A 203 -3.89 11.29 35.98
N ALA A 204 -2.90 11.53 36.84
CA ALA A 204 -2.41 10.49 37.76
C ALA A 204 -3.49 10.06 38.76
N TYR A 205 -4.21 11.03 39.35
CA TYR A 205 -5.30 10.76 40.29
C TYR A 205 -6.45 9.98 39.62
N ALA A 206 -6.85 10.40 38.41
CA ALA A 206 -7.89 9.74 37.63
C ALA A 206 -7.54 8.27 37.29
N ARG A 207 -6.29 8.00 36.86
CA ARG A 207 -5.80 6.64 36.55
C ARG A 207 -5.76 5.73 37.77
N ILE A 208 -5.37 6.24 38.94
CA ILE A 208 -5.37 5.48 40.19
C ILE A 208 -6.81 5.19 40.64
N CYS A 209 -7.73 6.15 40.52
CA CYS A 209 -9.14 5.93 40.79
C CYS A 209 -9.76 4.87 39.86
N TYR A 210 -9.51 4.95 38.55
CA TYR A 210 -9.99 3.94 37.60
C TYR A 210 -9.48 2.53 37.95
N THR A 211 -8.18 2.43 38.23
CA THR A 211 -7.53 1.16 38.57
C THR A 211 -8.06 0.57 39.88
N MET A 212 -8.28 1.42 40.89
CA MET A 212 -8.90 1.03 42.15
C MET A 212 -10.33 0.52 41.93
N ALA A 213 -11.10 1.15 41.03
CA ALA A 213 -12.43 0.64 40.69
C ALA A 213 -12.37 -0.78 40.09
N GLY A 214 -11.46 -1.03 39.14
CA GLY A 214 -11.30 -2.37 38.54
C GLY A 214 -11.01 -3.45 39.59
N LEU A 215 -10.07 -3.19 40.51
CA LEU A 215 -9.74 -4.12 41.60
C LEU A 215 -10.91 -4.32 42.58
N GLN A 216 -11.66 -3.28 42.92
CA GLN A 216 -12.86 -3.40 43.77
C GLN A 216 -13.99 -4.14 43.05
N GLY A 217 -14.11 -4.00 41.73
CA GLY A 217 -15.05 -4.73 40.89
C GLY A 217 -14.75 -6.23 40.87
N LEU A 218 -13.46 -6.57 40.74
CA LEU A 218 -12.96 -7.95 40.83
C LEU A 218 -13.19 -8.60 42.20
N ILE A 219 -13.15 -7.80 43.27
CA ILE A 219 -13.48 -8.22 44.66
C ILE A 219 -15.01 -8.32 44.88
N GLY A 220 -15.84 -7.80 43.97
CA GLY A 220 -17.31 -7.78 44.10
C GLY A 220 -17.87 -6.60 44.91
N ASN A 221 -17.06 -5.58 45.21
CA ASN A 221 -17.42 -4.43 46.03
C ASN A 221 -18.01 -3.29 45.17
N ASP A 222 -19.27 -3.44 44.79
CA ASP A 222 -20.02 -2.58 43.87
C ASP A 222 -20.07 -1.09 44.26
N LEU A 223 -20.40 -0.77 45.51
CA LEU A 223 -20.47 0.59 46.05
C LEU A 223 -19.12 1.30 45.95
N THR A 224 -18.04 0.61 46.29
CA THR A 224 -16.68 1.15 46.26
C THR A 224 -16.17 1.27 44.83
N THR A 225 -16.56 0.34 43.96
CA THR A 225 -16.30 0.39 42.51
C THR A 225 -16.91 1.64 41.88
N VAL A 226 -18.21 1.87 42.07
CA VAL A 226 -18.93 3.04 41.53
C VAL A 226 -18.38 4.35 42.09
N LYS A 227 -18.02 4.39 43.38
CA LYS A 227 -17.36 5.56 44.01
C LYS A 227 -16.08 5.95 43.24
N TYR A 228 -15.21 4.98 42.95
CA TYR A 228 -13.93 5.27 42.29
C TYR A 228 -14.06 5.53 40.78
N LEU A 229 -15.07 4.97 40.11
CA LEU A 229 -15.39 5.34 38.72
C LEU A 229 -15.89 6.79 38.61
N ARG A 230 -16.70 7.27 39.57
CA ARG A 230 -17.10 8.68 39.63
C ARG A 230 -15.89 9.60 39.80
N LEU A 231 -14.99 9.29 40.74
CA LEU A 231 -13.76 10.04 40.97
C LEU A 231 -12.82 10.03 39.75
N ALA A 232 -12.71 8.91 39.03
CA ALA A 232 -11.92 8.84 37.80
C ALA A 232 -12.45 9.82 36.73
N LEU A 233 -13.76 9.79 36.47
CA LEU A 233 -14.41 10.70 35.53
C LEU A 233 -14.31 12.18 35.95
N GLU A 234 -14.52 12.48 37.24
CA GLU A 234 -14.44 13.84 37.79
C GLU A 234 -13.05 14.47 37.61
N HIS A 235 -11.98 13.65 37.66
CA HIS A 235 -10.61 14.07 37.44
C HIS A 235 -10.14 13.93 35.97
N GLY A 236 -11.05 13.65 35.04
CA GLY A 236 -10.76 13.73 33.60
C GLY A 236 -10.23 12.45 32.95
N TYR A 237 -10.50 11.27 33.53
CA TYR A 237 -10.29 10.01 32.82
C TYR A 237 -11.10 10.00 31.50
N PRO A 238 -10.52 9.58 30.36
CA PRO A 238 -11.21 9.57 29.07
C PRO A 238 -12.41 8.60 29.05
N ASP A 239 -13.26 8.76 28.05
CA ASP A 239 -14.62 8.20 28.01
C ASP A 239 -14.65 6.68 28.29
N LEU A 240 -15.62 6.30 29.12
CA LEU A 240 -15.82 4.96 29.67
C LEU A 240 -16.85 4.14 28.87
N ALA A 241 -17.05 4.47 27.59
CA ALA A 241 -17.92 3.74 26.64
C ALA A 241 -17.71 2.20 26.65
N TRP A 242 -16.49 1.75 26.93
CA TRP A 242 -16.06 0.35 26.96
C TRP A 242 -16.19 -0.33 28.34
N LEU A 243 -16.57 0.40 29.39
CA LEU A 243 -16.57 -0.07 30.79
C LEU A 243 -17.44 -1.32 31.02
N ALA A 244 -18.60 -1.38 30.39
CA ALA A 244 -19.52 -2.52 30.48
C ALA A 244 -18.97 -3.80 29.81
N ARG A 245 -17.90 -3.69 29.02
CA ARG A 245 -17.18 -4.82 28.41
C ARG A 245 -15.88 -5.17 29.16
N ASP A 246 -15.40 -4.32 30.07
CA ASP A 246 -14.19 -4.61 30.85
C ASP A 246 -14.48 -5.79 31.81
N PRO A 247 -13.73 -6.91 31.69
CA PRO A 247 -13.95 -8.10 32.49
C PRO A 247 -13.77 -7.87 34.00
N ASN A 248 -13.05 -6.82 34.42
CA ASN A 248 -12.83 -6.48 35.82
C ASN A 248 -14.14 -6.15 36.57
N PHE A 249 -15.17 -5.68 35.87
CA PHE A 249 -16.46 -5.34 36.48
C PHE A 249 -17.51 -6.45 36.38
N ARG A 250 -17.20 -7.60 35.75
CA ARG A 250 -18.12 -8.74 35.66
C ARG A 250 -18.71 -9.18 37.02
N PRO A 251 -17.95 -9.25 38.13
CA PRO A 251 -18.52 -9.65 39.42
C PRO A 251 -19.50 -8.64 40.03
N VAL A 252 -19.52 -7.39 39.54
CA VAL A 252 -20.46 -6.33 39.98
C VAL A 252 -21.46 -5.92 38.88
N ALA A 253 -21.40 -6.54 37.69
CA ALA A 253 -22.24 -6.19 36.54
C ALA A 253 -23.75 -6.37 36.80
N ASP A 254 -24.11 -7.24 37.73
CA ASP A 254 -25.49 -7.49 38.14
C ASP A 254 -25.96 -6.62 39.32
N SER A 255 -25.07 -5.82 39.94
CA SER A 255 -25.45 -4.87 40.97
C SER A 255 -26.32 -3.75 40.39
N GLU A 256 -27.44 -3.48 41.06
CA GLU A 256 -28.31 -2.35 40.72
C GLU A 256 -27.60 -1.00 40.88
N VAL A 257 -26.64 -0.89 41.80
CA VAL A 257 -25.83 0.33 42.00
C VAL A 257 -24.90 0.57 40.80
N PHE A 258 -24.27 -0.50 40.31
CA PHE A 258 -23.39 -0.46 39.13
C PHE A 258 -24.19 -0.21 37.84
N ARG A 259 -25.31 -0.91 37.66
CA ARG A 259 -26.24 -0.70 36.54
C ARG A 259 -26.84 0.70 36.53
N GLN A 260 -27.20 1.26 37.69
CA GLN A 260 -27.67 2.64 37.75
C GLN A 260 -26.56 3.63 37.36
N PHE A 261 -25.32 3.44 37.80
CA PHE A 261 -24.19 4.25 37.35
C PHE A 261 -23.98 4.20 35.82
N LEU A 262 -24.12 3.01 35.21
CA LEU A 262 -24.10 2.88 33.75
C LEU A 262 -25.26 3.63 33.09
N ARG A 263 -26.49 3.50 33.60
CA ARG A 263 -27.68 4.20 33.07
C ARG A 263 -27.59 5.73 33.21
N ASP A 264 -27.14 6.23 34.35
CA ASP A 264 -26.90 7.67 34.62
C ASP A 264 -25.92 8.32 33.61
N ARG A 265 -25.11 7.50 32.93
CA ARG A 265 -24.12 7.91 31.93
C ARG A 265 -24.43 7.43 30.50
N ASN A 266 -25.61 6.83 30.28
CA ASN A 266 -26.02 6.25 28.99
C ASN A 266 -25.12 5.10 28.48
N LEU A 267 -24.35 4.46 29.37
CA LEU A 267 -23.40 3.37 29.11
C LEU A 267 -24.04 1.97 29.16
N ALA A 268 -25.37 1.88 29.24
CA ALA A 268 -26.09 0.66 29.59
C ALA A 268 -26.23 -0.39 28.47
N TYR A 269 -25.84 -0.08 27.24
CA TYR A 269 -26.13 -0.87 26.03
C TYR A 269 -25.23 -2.10 25.79
N TYR A 270 -24.43 -2.55 26.76
CA TYR A 270 -23.25 -3.39 26.50
C TYR A 270 -23.07 -4.65 27.38
N LEU A 271 -24.08 -5.09 28.13
CA LEU A 271 -24.04 -6.37 28.85
C LEU A 271 -24.98 -7.42 28.20
N PRO A 272 -24.46 -8.45 27.52
CA PRO A 272 -25.27 -9.58 27.07
C PRO A 272 -25.55 -10.53 28.25
N ALA A 273 -26.81 -10.93 28.41
CA ALA A 273 -27.20 -11.89 29.43
C ALA A 273 -26.90 -13.33 28.97
N GLY A 274 -26.02 -14.02 29.69
CA GLY A 274 -25.87 -15.48 29.59
C GLY A 274 -24.74 -15.98 28.68
N ALA A 275 -23.49 -15.83 29.11
CA ALA A 275 -22.36 -16.62 28.61
C ALA A 275 -21.83 -17.53 29.73
N ALA A 276 -22.28 -18.79 29.74
CA ALA A 276 -21.72 -19.81 30.62
C ALA A 276 -20.40 -20.32 30.03
N VAL A 277 -19.30 -20.13 30.76
CA VAL A 277 -17.98 -20.71 30.48
C VAL A 277 -17.54 -21.46 31.74
N GLU A 278 -16.94 -22.64 31.58
CA GLU A 278 -16.57 -23.48 32.72
C GLU A 278 -15.63 -22.76 33.71
N VAL A 279 -16.04 -22.75 34.96
CA VAL A 279 -15.23 -22.27 36.09
C VAL A 279 -14.50 -23.46 36.70
N VAL A 280 -13.18 -23.45 36.66
CA VAL A 280 -12.37 -24.36 37.49
C VAL A 280 -12.52 -23.91 38.96
N PRO A 281 -13.08 -24.74 39.87
CA PRO A 281 -13.51 -24.27 41.17
C PRO A 281 -12.38 -24.20 42.19
N TYR A 282 -12.30 -23.09 42.93
CA TYR A 282 -11.62 -23.01 44.23
C TYR A 282 -12.69 -22.90 45.33
N THR A 283 -12.60 -23.72 46.38
CA THR A 283 -13.71 -23.97 47.32
C THR A 283 -13.54 -23.34 48.72
N HIS A 284 -14.33 -22.29 48.98
CA HIS A 284 -15.05 -21.94 50.25
C HIS A 284 -14.31 -21.79 51.61
N PRO A 285 -14.95 -21.20 52.67
CA PRO A 285 -16.32 -20.65 52.83
C PRO A 285 -16.33 -19.11 53.15
N ALA A 286 -17.36 -18.38 53.64
CA ALA A 286 -18.72 -18.68 54.15
C ALA A 286 -19.70 -17.46 54.17
N GLN A 287 -21.01 -17.75 54.27
CA GLN A 287 -22.12 -17.00 54.94
C GLN A 287 -22.70 -15.64 54.45
N ALA A 288 -23.97 -15.73 53.99
CA ALA A 288 -25.16 -14.86 54.23
C ALA A 288 -25.23 -13.44 53.59
N ARG A 289 -26.39 -12.90 53.16
CA ARG A 289 -27.82 -13.19 53.45
C ARG A 289 -28.77 -12.68 52.32
N GLU A 290 -30.03 -13.14 52.28
CA GLU A 290 -31.03 -12.90 51.21
C GLU A 290 -31.83 -11.58 51.28
N VAL A 291 -32.42 -11.14 50.15
CA VAL A 291 -33.51 -10.12 50.05
C VAL A 291 -34.49 -10.49 48.89
N PRO A 292 -35.83 -10.36 49.04
CA PRO A 292 -36.84 -10.76 48.02
C PRO A 292 -37.15 -9.70 46.95
N PRO A 293 -37.83 -10.06 45.83
CA PRO A 293 -37.93 -9.23 44.62
C PRO A 293 -39.12 -8.25 44.57
N ALA A 294 -39.02 -7.25 43.67
CA ALA A 294 -40.07 -6.27 43.32
C ALA A 294 -40.68 -6.57 41.92
N PRO A 295 -41.90 -6.09 41.61
CA PRO A 295 -42.71 -6.63 40.51
C PRO A 295 -42.37 -6.10 39.10
N LEU A 296 -42.71 -6.92 38.09
CA LEU A 296 -42.43 -6.70 36.66
C LEU A 296 -43.29 -5.60 36.02
N PRO A 297 -42.75 -4.82 35.05
CA PRO A 297 -43.54 -4.01 34.13
C PRO A 297 -44.22 -4.84 33.03
N VAL A 298 -45.39 -4.36 32.57
CA VAL A 298 -46.21 -4.94 31.50
C VAL A 298 -45.59 -4.62 30.12
N PRO A 299 -45.67 -5.52 29.10
CA PRO A 299 -44.73 -5.49 27.98
C PRO A 299 -45.05 -4.48 26.88
N ILE A 300 -44.00 -4.02 26.21
CA ILE A 300 -44.07 -3.36 24.90
C ILE A 300 -44.12 -4.46 23.84
N THR A 301 -44.97 -4.31 22.83
CA THR A 301 -45.15 -5.27 21.73
C THR A 301 -43.86 -5.45 20.94
N ARG A 302 -43.18 -6.58 21.15
CA ARG A 302 -42.19 -7.12 20.20
C ARG A 302 -42.92 -7.51 18.91
N GLY A 303 -42.20 -7.47 17.78
CA GLY A 303 -42.50 -8.34 16.64
C GLY A 303 -42.45 -9.82 17.05
N ASP A 304 -42.73 -10.73 16.11
CA ASP A 304 -42.78 -12.16 16.43
C ASP A 304 -41.48 -12.60 17.13
N LEU A 305 -41.62 -13.10 18.36
CA LEU A 305 -40.51 -13.52 19.20
C LEU A 305 -39.64 -14.51 18.42
N PRO A 306 -38.33 -14.22 18.18
CA PRO A 306 -37.49 -15.08 17.38
C PRO A 306 -37.42 -16.47 18.01
N GLN A 307 -37.99 -17.46 17.32
CA GLN A 307 -38.09 -18.84 17.82
C GLN A 307 -36.74 -19.57 17.78
N ALA A 308 -35.79 -19.03 17.04
CA ALA A 308 -34.39 -19.45 16.93
C ALA A 308 -33.53 -18.22 16.54
N PRO A 309 -32.22 -18.21 16.86
CA PRO A 309 -31.34 -17.09 16.54
C PRO A 309 -30.95 -17.06 15.06
N ALA A 310 -30.86 -15.84 14.50
CA ALA A 310 -30.12 -15.60 13.26
C ALA A 310 -28.61 -15.50 13.56
N ASP A 311 -27.79 -15.76 12.55
CA ASP A 311 -26.33 -15.57 12.60
C ASP A 311 -25.90 -14.99 11.25
N LEU A 312 -25.70 -13.67 11.21
CA LEU A 312 -25.43 -12.93 9.98
C LEU A 312 -23.93 -12.79 9.73
N GLN A 313 -23.50 -13.23 8.56
CA GLN A 313 -22.12 -13.05 8.10
C GLN A 313 -22.06 -12.24 6.82
N LEU A 314 -21.13 -11.27 6.79
CA LEU A 314 -20.70 -10.57 5.58
C LEU A 314 -19.54 -11.36 4.94
N SER A 315 -19.61 -11.56 3.63
CA SER A 315 -18.62 -12.30 2.84
C SER A 315 -18.56 -11.78 1.40
N GLU A 316 -17.59 -12.25 0.61
CA GLU A 316 -17.47 -11.94 -0.83
C GLU A 316 -17.38 -10.44 -1.15
N VAL A 317 -16.75 -9.68 -0.24
CA VAL A 317 -16.55 -8.24 -0.37
C VAL A 317 -15.64 -7.95 -1.56
N ARG A 318 -16.14 -7.19 -2.53
CA ARG A 318 -15.40 -6.79 -3.73
C ARG A 318 -15.64 -5.32 -4.01
N PHE A 319 -14.57 -4.57 -4.17
CA PHE A 319 -14.62 -3.25 -4.76
C PHE A 319 -14.52 -3.37 -6.28
N ARG A 320 -15.26 -2.53 -7.01
CA ARG A 320 -15.03 -2.23 -8.42
C ARG A 320 -15.30 -0.74 -8.65
N ASP A 321 -14.54 -0.14 -9.54
CA ASP A 321 -14.72 1.22 -10.05
C ASP A 321 -15.14 1.17 -11.53
N ALA A 322 -15.36 2.32 -12.15
CA ALA A 322 -15.74 2.43 -13.56
C ALA A 322 -14.54 2.47 -14.50
N GLY A 323 -13.37 2.94 -14.04
CA GLY A 323 -12.10 3.02 -14.78
C GLY A 323 -11.32 1.70 -14.85
N GLY A 324 -11.57 0.78 -13.92
CA GLY A 324 -10.86 -0.49 -13.74
C GLY A 324 -9.53 -0.40 -12.97
N ASP A 325 -9.25 0.67 -12.25
CA ASP A 325 -7.93 0.95 -11.63
C ASP A 325 -7.87 0.71 -10.10
N ASN A 326 -8.97 0.23 -9.50
CA ASN A 326 -9.12 -0.12 -8.08
C ASN A 326 -8.98 1.07 -7.10
N ARG A 327 -9.37 2.27 -7.53
CA ARG A 327 -9.54 3.46 -6.68
C ARG A 327 -10.88 4.13 -7.01
N ILE A 328 -11.24 5.19 -6.28
CA ILE A 328 -12.36 6.07 -6.65
C ILE A 328 -11.75 7.39 -7.12
N ASP A 329 -11.94 7.73 -8.39
CA ASP A 329 -11.52 9.02 -8.92
C ASP A 329 -12.64 10.06 -8.74
N ALA A 330 -12.25 11.34 -8.66
CA ALA A 330 -13.20 12.44 -8.54
C ALA A 330 -14.08 12.55 -9.80
N GLY A 331 -15.41 12.51 -9.61
CA GLY A 331 -16.39 12.42 -10.68
C GLY A 331 -16.82 10.98 -11.04
N GLU A 332 -16.15 9.97 -10.50
CA GLU A 332 -16.34 8.57 -10.86
C GLU A 332 -17.39 7.85 -9.99
N GLU A 333 -18.08 6.87 -10.58
CA GLU A 333 -18.91 5.91 -9.86
C GLU A 333 -18.11 4.64 -9.52
N ALA A 334 -18.27 4.16 -8.29
CA ALA A 334 -17.75 2.88 -7.86
C ALA A 334 -18.82 2.05 -7.14
N TRP A 335 -18.57 0.76 -6.98
CA TRP A 335 -19.49 -0.20 -6.36
C TRP A 335 -18.75 -1.12 -5.40
N LEU A 336 -19.29 -1.23 -4.19
CA LEU A 336 -18.91 -2.23 -3.21
C LEU A 336 -19.93 -3.37 -3.24
N SER A 337 -19.57 -4.50 -3.83
CA SER A 337 -20.38 -5.73 -3.79
C SER A 337 -20.07 -6.52 -2.52
N LEU A 338 -21.09 -7.08 -1.86
CA LEU A 338 -20.93 -7.99 -0.72
C LEU A 338 -22.11 -8.97 -0.61
N THR A 339 -21.89 -10.12 0.01
CA THR A 339 -22.91 -11.14 0.26
C THR A 339 -23.21 -11.23 1.76
N VAL A 340 -24.47 -11.00 2.14
CA VAL A 340 -25.01 -11.21 3.49
C VAL A 340 -25.60 -12.62 3.56
N THR A 341 -25.10 -13.46 4.46
CA THR A 341 -25.57 -14.84 4.65
C THR A 341 -26.13 -15.02 6.06
N ASN A 342 -27.32 -15.62 6.20
CA ASN A 342 -27.85 -16.05 7.50
C ASN A 342 -27.49 -17.53 7.72
N ARG A 343 -26.49 -17.80 8.55
CA ARG A 343 -26.06 -19.15 8.97
C ARG A 343 -26.81 -19.66 10.21
N GLY A 344 -27.68 -18.83 10.78
CA GLY A 344 -28.44 -19.13 11.98
C GLY A 344 -29.54 -20.15 11.76
N THR A 345 -30.19 -20.56 12.84
CA THR A 345 -31.30 -21.50 12.81
C THR A 345 -32.67 -20.82 12.77
N GLY A 346 -32.72 -19.49 12.96
CA GLY A 346 -33.92 -18.66 12.80
C GLY A 346 -33.79 -17.57 11.73
N PRO A 347 -34.91 -17.01 11.27
CA PRO A 347 -34.92 -15.94 10.28
C PRO A 347 -34.38 -14.63 10.88
N ALA A 348 -33.62 -13.89 10.07
CA ALA A 348 -33.27 -12.51 10.32
C ALA A 348 -34.36 -11.60 9.74
N THR A 349 -34.73 -10.54 10.46
CA THR A 349 -35.83 -9.63 10.12
C THR A 349 -35.42 -8.17 10.24
N ASP A 350 -36.13 -7.27 9.54
CA ASP A 350 -35.90 -5.82 9.53
C ASP A 350 -34.41 -5.44 9.34
N LEU A 351 -33.76 -6.09 8.39
CA LEU A 351 -32.34 -5.93 8.11
C LEU A 351 -32.02 -4.56 7.50
N GLN A 352 -31.01 -3.87 8.03
CA GLN A 352 -30.52 -2.61 7.45
C GLN A 352 -29.01 -2.64 7.20
N LEU A 353 -28.59 -2.23 6.01
CA LEU A 353 -27.19 -2.01 5.65
C LEU A 353 -26.80 -0.55 5.90
N LEU A 354 -25.69 -0.32 6.61
CA LEU A 354 -25.13 1.01 6.87
C LEU A 354 -23.65 1.04 6.47
N LEU A 355 -23.24 2.13 5.80
CA LEU A 355 -21.84 2.44 5.47
C LEU A 355 -21.41 3.73 6.19
N GLU A 356 -20.21 3.74 6.75
CA GLU A 356 -19.58 4.90 7.39
C GLU A 356 -18.18 5.15 6.81
N GLU A 357 -17.83 6.41 6.51
CA GLU A 357 -16.45 6.81 6.18
C GLU A 357 -15.73 7.19 7.49
N GLN A 358 -14.52 6.68 7.70
CA GLN A 358 -13.81 6.79 8.98
C GLN A 358 -12.43 7.47 8.89
N SER A 359 -11.89 7.75 7.70
CA SER A 359 -10.59 8.43 7.56
C SER A 359 -10.69 9.96 7.62
N GLY A 360 -11.90 10.51 7.46
CA GLY A 360 -12.15 11.96 7.39
C GLY A 360 -11.94 12.53 5.98
N LEU A 361 -12.09 11.70 4.95
CA LEU A 361 -11.89 12.08 3.55
C LEU A 361 -13.00 13.04 3.09
N SER A 362 -12.63 14.16 2.46
CA SER A 362 -13.61 15.04 1.80
C SER A 362 -14.03 14.47 0.44
N GLY A 363 -15.25 14.78 0.01
CA GLY A 363 -15.74 14.54 -1.35
C GLY A 363 -16.13 13.10 -1.71
N LEU A 364 -16.25 12.19 -0.73
CA LEU A 364 -16.80 10.85 -0.96
C LEU A 364 -18.27 10.77 -0.51
N ALA A 365 -19.17 10.57 -1.46
CA ALA A 365 -20.60 10.40 -1.20
C ALA A 365 -20.94 8.93 -0.86
N LEU A 366 -21.50 8.72 0.33
CA LEU A 366 -22.03 7.43 0.77
C LEU A 366 -23.57 7.36 0.65
N PRO A 367 -24.14 6.19 0.32
CA PRO A 367 -25.58 6.02 0.25
C PRO A 367 -26.22 5.99 1.64
N ALA A 368 -27.47 6.42 1.72
CA ALA A 368 -28.29 6.29 2.93
C ALA A 368 -28.51 4.81 3.31
N PRO A 369 -28.84 4.51 4.59
CA PRO A 369 -29.11 3.15 5.05
C PRO A 369 -30.13 2.41 4.16
N GLN A 370 -29.79 1.19 3.76
CA GLN A 370 -30.61 0.39 2.83
C GLN A 370 -31.38 -0.70 3.58
N ASP A 371 -32.70 -0.72 3.42
CA ASP A 371 -33.55 -1.79 3.93
C ASP A 371 -33.40 -3.07 3.08
N LEU A 372 -33.04 -4.16 3.74
CA LEU A 372 -32.90 -5.49 3.16
C LEU A 372 -34.04 -6.43 3.57
N GLY A 373 -34.99 -6.02 4.41
CA GLY A 373 -36.11 -6.85 4.86
C GLY A 373 -35.64 -8.10 5.63
N SER A 374 -36.05 -9.30 5.21
CA SER A 374 -35.76 -10.54 5.94
C SER A 374 -34.88 -11.54 5.19
N LEU A 375 -34.12 -12.37 5.93
CA LEU A 375 -33.33 -13.50 5.42
C LEU A 375 -33.63 -14.79 6.20
N VAL A 376 -34.12 -15.82 5.51
CA VAL A 376 -34.38 -17.14 6.14
C VAL A 376 -33.08 -17.90 6.43
N PRO A 377 -33.08 -18.89 7.35
CA PRO A 377 -31.93 -19.75 7.61
C PRO A 377 -31.31 -20.37 6.35
N GLY A 378 -29.98 -20.30 6.25
CA GLY A 378 -29.21 -20.82 5.12
C GLY A 378 -29.31 -19.99 3.83
N ALA A 379 -30.12 -18.93 3.79
CA ALA A 379 -30.18 -18.05 2.63
C ALA A 379 -29.04 -17.02 2.64
N GLN A 380 -28.67 -16.59 1.44
CA GLN A 380 -27.74 -15.51 1.18
C GLN A 380 -28.37 -14.47 0.27
N ARG A 381 -27.94 -13.21 0.40
CA ARG A 381 -28.29 -12.12 -0.50
C ARG A 381 -27.04 -11.34 -0.86
N GLN A 382 -26.76 -11.30 -2.16
CA GLN A 382 -25.75 -10.43 -2.73
C GLN A 382 -26.31 -9.01 -2.84
N LEU A 383 -25.51 -8.03 -2.48
CA LEU A 383 -25.79 -6.60 -2.48
C LEU A 383 -24.71 -5.89 -3.27
N GLU A 384 -25.06 -4.76 -3.86
CA GLU A 384 -24.14 -3.91 -4.59
C GLU A 384 -24.41 -2.45 -4.21
N VAL A 385 -23.40 -1.81 -3.62
CA VAL A 385 -23.52 -0.52 -2.95
C VAL A 385 -22.75 0.52 -3.75
N ARG A 386 -23.47 1.45 -4.37
CA ARG A 386 -22.84 2.55 -5.12
C ARG A 386 -22.16 3.54 -4.17
N LEU A 387 -20.94 3.90 -4.53
CA LEU A 387 -20.08 4.94 -3.97
C LEU A 387 -19.82 5.97 -5.09
N GLN A 388 -19.57 7.22 -4.75
CA GLN A 388 -19.24 8.24 -5.77
C GLN A 388 -18.28 9.29 -5.22
N GLY A 389 -17.21 9.56 -5.97
CA GLY A 389 -16.35 10.71 -5.74
C GLY A 389 -16.95 11.96 -6.36
N ASP A 390 -17.01 13.06 -5.63
CA ASP A 390 -17.30 14.39 -6.20
C ASP A 390 -16.01 15.15 -6.54
N GLU A 391 -16.12 16.33 -7.16
CA GLU A 391 -14.97 17.15 -7.58
C GLU A 391 -14.09 17.64 -6.41
N THR A 392 -14.57 17.53 -5.16
CA THR A 392 -13.83 17.85 -3.93
C THR A 392 -13.18 16.63 -3.27
N LEU A 393 -13.24 15.45 -3.92
CA LEU A 393 -12.58 14.24 -3.46
C LEU A 393 -11.08 14.50 -3.27
N ALA A 394 -10.57 14.18 -2.08
CA ALA A 394 -9.14 14.29 -1.79
C ALA A 394 -8.39 13.03 -2.24
N THR A 395 -7.17 13.19 -2.76
CA THR A 395 -6.28 12.04 -2.99
C THR A 395 -5.89 11.41 -1.65
N GLY A 396 -6.18 10.13 -1.46
CA GLY A 396 -5.93 9.46 -0.18
C GLY A 396 -6.47 8.03 -0.10
N GLN A 397 -6.94 7.65 1.09
CA GLN A 397 -7.58 6.37 1.38
C GLN A 397 -8.92 6.63 2.10
N ALA A 398 -10.02 6.18 1.53
CA ALA A 398 -11.30 6.08 2.20
C ALA A 398 -11.33 4.82 3.06
N LEU A 399 -11.71 4.93 4.33
CA LEU A 399 -11.87 3.78 5.21
C LEU A 399 -13.36 3.54 5.46
N LEU A 400 -13.93 2.60 4.70
CA LEU A 400 -15.36 2.32 4.68
C LEU A 400 -15.71 1.19 5.64
N ARG A 401 -16.47 1.52 6.68
CA ARG A 401 -17.02 0.53 7.60
C ARG A 401 -18.42 0.12 7.16
N VAL A 402 -18.59 -1.15 6.81
CA VAL A 402 -19.86 -1.74 6.40
C VAL A 402 -20.45 -2.53 7.55
N SER A 403 -21.72 -2.30 7.87
CA SER A 403 -22.45 -3.04 8.91
C SER A 403 -23.85 -3.42 8.45
N VAL A 404 -24.36 -4.56 8.92
CA VAL A 404 -25.75 -4.97 8.71
C VAL A 404 -26.39 -5.22 10.08
N GLN A 405 -27.44 -4.45 10.39
CA GLN A 405 -28.23 -4.56 11.62
C GLN A 405 -29.47 -5.41 11.38
N GLU A 406 -30.02 -6.03 12.42
CA GLU A 406 -31.23 -6.87 12.41
C GLU A 406 -32.21 -6.40 13.49
N GLY A 407 -33.52 -6.43 13.23
CA GLY A 407 -34.54 -5.80 14.08
C GLY A 407 -34.63 -6.33 15.53
N ASN A 408 -34.11 -7.53 15.81
CA ASN A 408 -34.04 -8.13 17.13
C ASN A 408 -32.62 -8.08 17.73
N GLY A 409 -31.64 -7.50 17.03
CA GLY A 409 -30.25 -7.33 17.44
C GLY A 409 -29.33 -8.51 17.08
N PHE A 410 -29.70 -9.37 16.14
CA PHE A 410 -28.80 -10.41 15.58
C PHE A 410 -27.91 -9.84 14.46
N ASP A 411 -27.25 -8.71 14.73
CA ASP A 411 -26.45 -7.94 13.77
C ASP A 411 -25.27 -8.74 13.22
N ALA A 412 -24.89 -8.45 11.97
CA ALA A 412 -23.68 -8.97 11.37
C ALA A 412 -22.43 -8.29 11.95
N VAL A 413 -21.33 -9.04 12.08
CA VAL A 413 -20.02 -8.45 12.43
C VAL A 413 -19.62 -7.42 11.35
N PRO A 414 -19.39 -6.14 11.71
CA PRO A 414 -18.97 -5.13 10.73
C PRO A 414 -17.61 -5.45 10.13
N ILE A 415 -17.42 -5.01 8.89
CA ILE A 415 -16.16 -5.13 8.13
C ILE A 415 -15.64 -3.74 7.79
N GLU A 416 -14.33 -3.61 7.63
CA GLU A 416 -13.66 -2.39 7.18
C GLU A 416 -13.02 -2.64 5.81
N VAL A 417 -13.20 -1.69 4.89
CA VAL A 417 -12.72 -1.74 3.51
C VAL A 417 -11.95 -0.46 3.22
N SER A 418 -10.64 -0.57 2.98
CA SER A 418 -9.81 0.56 2.54
C SER A 418 -9.87 0.66 1.02
N VAL A 419 -10.21 1.84 0.50
CA VAL A 419 -10.27 2.11 -0.94
C VAL A 419 -9.40 3.33 -1.24
N PRO A 420 -8.43 3.25 -2.17
CA PRO A 420 -7.67 4.42 -2.61
C PRO A 420 -8.58 5.42 -3.32
N THR A 421 -8.18 6.68 -3.33
CA THR A 421 -8.96 7.79 -3.93
C THR A 421 -8.03 8.77 -4.63
N LEU A 422 -8.46 9.37 -5.74
CA LEU A 422 -7.71 10.39 -6.48
C LEU A 422 -8.52 11.68 -6.65
N ALA A 423 -7.91 12.81 -6.30
CA ALA A 423 -8.46 14.13 -6.55
C ALA A 423 -8.52 14.46 -8.04
N PHE A 424 -9.52 15.28 -8.38
CA PHE A 424 -9.83 15.69 -9.74
C PHE A 424 -8.61 16.18 -10.53
N GLN A 425 -8.33 15.52 -11.66
CA GLN A 425 -7.32 15.92 -12.62
C GLN A 425 -7.99 16.72 -13.75
N PRO A 426 -7.60 17.99 -14.01
CA PRO A 426 -8.19 18.76 -15.09
C PRO A 426 -7.68 18.30 -16.47
N PRO A 427 -8.55 18.17 -17.49
CA PRO A 427 -8.10 18.01 -18.87
C PRO A 427 -7.45 19.30 -19.41
N ARG A 428 -6.79 19.21 -20.56
CA ARG A 428 -6.29 20.37 -21.32
C ARG A 428 -6.41 20.11 -22.80
N LEU A 429 -7.35 20.79 -23.47
CA LEU A 429 -7.59 20.59 -24.90
C LEU A 429 -6.80 21.61 -25.73
N GLU A 430 -6.07 21.15 -26.74
CA GLU A 430 -5.23 22.00 -27.59
C GLU A 430 -5.33 21.57 -29.06
N VAL A 431 -5.24 22.52 -30.00
CA VAL A 431 -4.95 22.22 -31.42
C VAL A 431 -3.44 22.05 -31.56
N VAL A 432 -2.98 20.81 -31.72
CA VAL A 432 -1.54 20.48 -31.68
C VAL A 432 -0.87 20.49 -33.04
N ASP A 433 -1.63 20.30 -34.11
CA ASP A 433 -1.15 20.34 -35.50
C ASP A 433 -2.30 20.75 -36.45
N HIS A 434 -1.98 21.43 -37.55
CA HIS A 434 -2.96 21.82 -38.57
C HIS A 434 -2.34 22.09 -39.95
N HIS A 435 -3.08 21.74 -41.01
CA HIS A 435 -2.68 21.91 -42.39
C HIS A 435 -3.84 22.43 -43.26
N PHE A 436 -3.53 23.36 -44.17
CA PHE A 436 -4.46 23.84 -45.20
C PHE A 436 -4.19 23.12 -46.53
N ALA A 437 -5.25 22.61 -47.16
CA ALA A 437 -5.18 21.82 -48.39
C ALA A 437 -6.28 22.18 -49.40
N SER A 438 -6.15 21.70 -50.62
CA SER A 438 -7.17 21.80 -51.67
C SER A 438 -7.22 20.51 -52.49
N GLU A 439 -8.36 20.17 -53.08
CA GLU A 439 -8.53 18.93 -53.87
C GLU A 439 -7.52 18.78 -55.01
N LEU A 440 -7.14 19.90 -55.63
CA LEU A 440 -6.20 19.96 -56.75
C LEU A 440 -4.79 20.42 -56.33
N GLY A 441 -4.63 20.84 -55.07
CA GLY A 441 -3.45 21.57 -54.58
C GLY A 441 -3.17 22.88 -55.34
N GLY A 442 -2.01 23.47 -55.09
CA GLY A 442 -1.59 24.71 -55.75
C GLY A 442 -1.88 25.95 -54.90
N ARG A 443 -1.83 27.15 -55.49
CA ARG A 443 -2.04 28.38 -54.71
C ARG A 443 -3.49 28.54 -54.29
N MET A 444 -3.69 29.03 -53.07
CA MET A 444 -4.98 29.52 -52.57
C MET A 444 -5.64 30.48 -53.58
N GLN A 445 -6.96 30.34 -53.78
CA GLN A 445 -7.73 31.14 -54.73
C GLN A 445 -9.08 31.56 -54.15
N LEU A 446 -9.51 32.79 -54.48
CA LEU A 446 -10.79 33.33 -54.03
C LEU A 446 -11.97 32.55 -54.65
N GLY A 447 -12.91 32.11 -53.81
CA GLY A 447 -14.09 31.35 -54.24
C GLY A 447 -13.85 29.89 -54.56
N VAL A 448 -12.72 29.32 -54.14
CA VAL A 448 -12.43 27.87 -54.21
C VAL A 448 -12.46 27.30 -52.77
N PRO A 449 -13.04 26.11 -52.54
CA PRO A 449 -12.97 25.44 -51.25
C PRO A 449 -11.54 25.13 -50.79
N ILE A 450 -11.31 25.35 -49.51
CA ILE A 450 -10.06 25.07 -48.77
C ILE A 450 -10.44 24.12 -47.64
N LEU A 451 -9.71 23.00 -47.58
CA LEU A 451 -9.80 22.03 -46.49
C LEU A 451 -8.82 22.44 -45.38
N VAL A 452 -9.28 22.41 -44.14
CA VAL A 452 -8.47 22.54 -42.93
C VAL A 452 -8.48 21.20 -42.22
N LYS A 453 -7.34 20.51 -42.22
CA LYS A 453 -7.10 19.35 -41.36
C LYS A 453 -6.47 19.83 -40.08
N LEU A 454 -7.02 19.46 -38.93
CA LEU A 454 -6.46 19.82 -37.62
C LEU A 454 -6.51 18.63 -36.66
N ALA A 455 -5.48 18.47 -35.84
CA ALA A 455 -5.49 17.56 -34.69
C ALA A 455 -5.82 18.34 -33.42
N VAL A 456 -6.91 17.94 -32.77
CA VAL A 456 -7.16 18.30 -31.36
C VAL A 456 -6.63 17.17 -30.49
N GLN A 457 -5.92 17.51 -29.42
CA GLN A 457 -5.38 16.57 -28.44
C GLN A 457 -5.75 17.01 -27.02
N ASN A 458 -6.02 16.05 -26.14
CA ASN A 458 -6.03 16.31 -24.70
C ASN A 458 -4.59 16.14 -24.16
N THR A 459 -3.94 17.24 -23.82
CA THR A 459 -2.57 17.30 -23.27
C THR A 459 -2.56 17.37 -21.74
N GLY A 460 -3.72 17.25 -21.09
CA GLY A 460 -3.88 17.27 -19.63
C GLY A 460 -3.90 15.87 -19.01
N PRO A 461 -3.69 15.76 -17.68
CA PRO A 461 -3.69 14.48 -16.96
C PRO A 461 -5.09 13.87 -16.75
N GLY A 462 -6.17 14.64 -16.90
CA GLY A 462 -7.55 14.15 -16.75
C GLY A 462 -8.32 14.00 -18.07
N PRO A 463 -9.39 13.20 -18.11
CA PRO A 463 -10.24 13.03 -19.29
C PRO A 463 -11.11 14.27 -19.56
N ALA A 464 -11.40 14.54 -20.83
CA ALA A 464 -12.34 15.58 -21.27
C ALA A 464 -13.65 14.96 -21.77
N GLU A 465 -14.79 15.54 -21.43
CA GLU A 465 -16.13 14.99 -21.70
C GLU A 465 -16.89 15.79 -22.76
N SER A 466 -17.61 15.08 -23.63
CA SER A 466 -18.44 15.64 -24.71
C SER A 466 -17.75 16.78 -25.47
N VAL A 467 -16.50 16.57 -25.88
CA VAL A 467 -15.71 17.58 -26.57
C VAL A 467 -16.36 17.92 -27.91
N ALA A 468 -16.59 19.21 -28.13
CA ALA A 468 -17.13 19.75 -29.36
C ALA A 468 -16.19 20.81 -29.92
N VAL A 469 -15.91 20.74 -31.21
CA VAL A 469 -14.98 21.63 -31.91
C VAL A 469 -15.74 22.39 -32.98
N ARG A 470 -15.63 23.72 -32.95
CA ARG A 470 -16.34 24.63 -33.85
C ARG A 470 -15.36 25.53 -34.59
N MET A 471 -15.61 25.72 -35.88
CA MET A 471 -14.92 26.69 -36.71
C MET A 471 -15.73 27.98 -36.83
N LEU A 472 -15.14 29.09 -36.37
CA LEU A 472 -15.65 30.44 -36.51
C LEU A 472 -14.91 31.13 -37.66
N LEU A 473 -15.68 31.54 -38.67
CA LEU A 473 -15.17 32.17 -39.90
C LEU A 473 -15.40 33.69 -39.86
N PRO A 474 -14.45 34.50 -40.34
CA PRO A 474 -14.57 35.96 -40.35
C PRO A 474 -15.46 36.44 -41.52
N ASP A 475 -15.80 37.73 -41.50
CA ASP A 475 -16.58 38.37 -42.57
C ASP A 475 -16.03 38.06 -43.97
N GLN A 476 -16.96 37.77 -44.89
CA GLN A 476 -16.68 37.42 -46.30
C GLN A 476 -16.03 36.04 -46.53
N VAL A 477 -16.00 35.20 -45.49
CA VAL A 477 -15.60 33.78 -45.54
C VAL A 477 -16.80 32.93 -45.17
N PHE A 478 -17.00 31.81 -45.87
CA PHE A 478 -18.21 31.00 -45.83
C PHE A 478 -17.85 29.51 -45.68
N PRO A 479 -18.58 28.74 -44.87
CA PRO A 479 -18.34 27.30 -44.76
C PRO A 479 -18.76 26.60 -46.06
N ALA A 480 -17.97 25.60 -46.47
CA ALA A 480 -18.30 24.65 -47.53
C ALA A 480 -18.80 23.30 -46.99
N GLY A 481 -18.45 22.96 -45.74
CA GLY A 481 -18.88 21.75 -45.04
C GLY A 481 -19.59 22.07 -43.71
N ALA A 482 -19.47 21.17 -42.73
CA ALA A 482 -19.93 21.42 -41.37
C ALA A 482 -19.10 22.52 -40.69
N ASP A 483 -19.74 23.35 -39.86
CA ASP A 483 -19.07 24.39 -39.06
C ASP A 483 -18.70 23.90 -37.64
N SER A 484 -19.15 22.71 -37.26
CA SER A 484 -18.94 22.11 -35.94
C SER A 484 -18.97 20.59 -35.99
N TYR A 485 -18.17 19.95 -35.12
CA TYR A 485 -18.07 18.51 -34.95
C TYR A 485 -18.20 18.15 -33.47
N GLN A 486 -18.98 17.10 -33.19
CA GLN A 486 -18.97 16.42 -31.90
C GLN A 486 -17.86 15.37 -31.94
N VAL A 487 -16.84 15.55 -31.09
CA VAL A 487 -15.68 14.66 -30.98
C VAL A 487 -15.96 13.54 -29.98
N GLY A 488 -16.79 13.83 -28.97
CA GLY A 488 -17.05 12.92 -27.85
C GLY A 488 -15.99 13.06 -26.78
N ASP A 489 -15.85 12.04 -25.94
CA ASP A 489 -14.89 12.07 -24.84
C ASP A 489 -13.45 11.88 -25.35
N MET A 490 -12.48 12.51 -24.68
CA MET A 490 -11.06 12.46 -25.06
C MET A 490 -10.19 12.13 -23.85
N GLN A 491 -9.54 10.97 -23.89
CA GLN A 491 -8.64 10.49 -22.83
C GLN A 491 -7.31 11.27 -22.80
N PRO A 492 -6.56 11.25 -21.68
CA PRO A 492 -5.25 11.87 -21.60
C PRO A 492 -4.30 11.39 -22.72
N GLY A 493 -3.75 12.33 -23.48
CA GLY A 493 -2.91 12.08 -24.66
C GLY A 493 -3.66 11.76 -25.96
N GLU A 494 -4.96 11.48 -25.91
CA GLU A 494 -5.74 11.11 -27.09
C GLU A 494 -5.84 12.29 -28.08
N SER A 495 -5.64 11.98 -29.36
CA SER A 495 -5.72 12.93 -30.47
C SER A 495 -6.81 12.53 -31.47
N LYS A 496 -7.56 13.52 -31.96
CA LYS A 496 -8.59 13.35 -33.00
C LYS A 496 -8.33 14.33 -34.14
N VAL A 497 -8.34 13.82 -35.37
CA VAL A 497 -8.20 14.64 -36.58
C VAL A 497 -9.59 15.05 -37.07
N ILE A 498 -9.77 16.35 -37.33
CA ILE A 498 -11.01 16.96 -37.76
C ILE A 498 -10.77 17.71 -39.07
N ASP A 499 -11.70 17.55 -40.00
CA ASP A 499 -11.68 18.13 -41.34
C ASP A 499 -12.77 19.20 -41.42
N PHE A 500 -12.40 20.47 -41.65
CA PHE A 500 -13.34 21.56 -41.93
C PHE A 500 -13.13 22.10 -43.33
N GLU A 501 -14.17 22.64 -43.96
CA GLU A 501 -14.05 23.27 -45.28
C GLU A 501 -14.66 24.67 -45.31
N PHE A 502 -13.97 25.63 -45.94
CA PHE A 502 -14.46 26.99 -46.16
C PHE A 502 -14.00 27.56 -47.51
N PHE A 503 -14.62 28.65 -47.95
CA PHE A 503 -14.19 29.44 -49.10
C PHE A 503 -14.40 30.94 -48.86
N THR A 504 -13.60 31.78 -49.49
CA THR A 504 -13.77 33.24 -49.47
C THR A 504 -14.63 33.71 -50.63
N ASN A 505 -15.29 34.87 -50.52
CA ASN A 505 -15.88 35.50 -51.71
C ASN A 505 -14.81 36.17 -52.61
N ARG A 506 -15.18 36.48 -53.87
CA ARG A 506 -14.29 37.14 -54.85
C ARG A 506 -13.98 38.62 -54.56
N ARG A 507 -14.41 39.17 -53.43
CA ARG A 507 -14.16 40.55 -52.96
C ARG A 507 -13.31 40.59 -51.69
N TYR A 508 -12.93 39.43 -51.14
CA TYR A 508 -12.07 39.33 -49.97
C TYR A 508 -10.72 40.00 -50.25
N ALA A 509 -10.34 40.97 -49.42
CA ALA A 509 -9.23 41.90 -49.70
C ALA A 509 -8.07 41.80 -48.69
N ALA A 510 -8.22 41.04 -47.60
CA ALA A 510 -7.15 40.84 -46.62
C ALA A 510 -6.12 39.81 -47.13
N GLN A 511 -4.86 39.97 -46.72
CA GLN A 511 -3.74 39.15 -47.23
C GLN A 511 -3.75 37.69 -46.74
N SER A 512 -4.45 37.43 -45.65
CA SER A 512 -4.69 36.09 -45.09
C SER A 512 -6.13 35.94 -44.61
N VAL A 513 -6.55 34.70 -44.43
CA VAL A 513 -7.83 34.31 -43.83
C VAL A 513 -7.54 33.78 -42.42
N PRO A 514 -7.82 34.55 -41.36
CA PRO A 514 -7.80 34.02 -39.99
C PRO A 514 -9.04 33.13 -39.78
N VAL A 515 -8.87 31.99 -39.13
CA VAL A 515 -9.92 31.02 -38.85
C VAL A 515 -9.80 30.62 -37.40
N THR A 516 -10.84 30.88 -36.61
CA THR A 516 -10.81 30.61 -35.17
C THR A 516 -11.46 29.26 -34.89
N VAL A 517 -10.74 28.38 -34.23
CA VAL A 517 -11.18 27.06 -33.80
C VAL A 517 -11.46 27.13 -32.31
N GLN A 518 -12.72 27.00 -31.94
CA GLN A 518 -13.18 26.96 -30.56
C GLN A 518 -13.40 25.50 -30.16
N ILE A 519 -12.76 25.07 -29.08
CA ILE A 519 -12.92 23.76 -28.46
C ILE A 519 -13.70 23.97 -27.16
N THR A 520 -14.79 23.23 -27.00
CA THR A 520 -15.65 23.25 -25.82
C THR A 520 -15.80 21.84 -25.24
N GLU A 521 -16.08 21.77 -23.95
CA GLU A 521 -16.08 20.56 -23.13
C GLU A 521 -17.25 20.68 -22.13
N ALA A 522 -17.81 19.55 -21.68
CA ALA A 522 -19.08 19.50 -20.92
C ALA A 522 -19.13 20.40 -19.68
N ARG A 523 -18.02 20.52 -18.94
CA ARG A 523 -17.90 21.32 -17.70
C ARG A 523 -17.64 22.79 -17.99
N GLY A 524 -17.28 23.14 -19.23
CA GLY A 524 -17.13 24.52 -19.71
C GLY A 524 -15.81 25.20 -19.35
N ASP A 525 -15.22 24.89 -18.20
CA ASP A 525 -14.00 25.56 -17.69
C ASP A 525 -12.70 25.11 -18.39
N PHE A 526 -12.71 23.99 -19.13
CA PHE A 526 -11.53 23.41 -19.78
C PHE A 526 -11.52 23.52 -21.32
N GLY A 527 -12.34 24.42 -21.86
CA GLY A 527 -12.33 24.76 -23.29
C GLY A 527 -11.06 25.50 -23.72
N ALA A 528 -10.83 25.58 -25.03
CA ALA A 528 -9.68 26.26 -25.61
C ALA A 528 -10.03 26.96 -26.93
N GLU A 529 -9.20 27.91 -27.36
CA GLU A 529 -9.38 28.63 -28.61
C GLU A 529 -8.04 28.80 -29.34
N ALA A 530 -8.02 28.47 -30.63
CA ALA A 530 -6.84 28.60 -31.48
C ALA A 530 -7.21 29.37 -32.76
N THR A 531 -6.44 30.40 -33.12
CA THR A 531 -6.62 31.09 -34.40
C THR A 531 -5.57 30.62 -35.40
N LEU A 532 -6.02 29.92 -36.42
CA LEU A 532 -5.23 29.43 -37.56
C LEU A 532 -5.27 30.49 -38.67
N SER A 533 -4.32 30.48 -39.62
CA SER A 533 -4.40 31.40 -40.76
C SER A 533 -3.71 30.90 -42.02
N VAL A 534 -4.35 31.11 -43.17
CA VAL A 534 -3.81 30.80 -44.50
C VAL A 534 -3.66 32.07 -45.34
N ALA A 535 -2.55 32.25 -46.05
CA ALA A 535 -2.30 33.42 -46.90
C ALA A 535 -2.91 33.26 -48.31
N LEU A 536 -3.33 34.37 -48.95
CA LEU A 536 -3.93 34.38 -50.30
C LEU A 536 -3.04 33.82 -51.42
N ASN A 537 -1.74 33.71 -51.20
CA ASN A 537 -0.78 33.16 -52.17
C ASN A 537 -0.07 31.89 -51.66
N GLU A 538 -0.56 31.33 -50.55
CA GLU A 538 0.03 30.13 -49.94
C GLU A 538 -0.11 28.92 -50.85
N GLN A 539 0.92 28.07 -50.86
CA GLN A 539 0.97 26.87 -51.69
C GLN A 539 0.33 25.72 -50.90
N LEU A 540 -0.91 25.38 -51.25
CA LEU A 540 -1.70 24.35 -50.58
C LEU A 540 -1.33 22.96 -51.11
N GLU A 541 -1.34 21.99 -50.19
CA GLU A 541 -1.14 20.58 -50.50
C GLU A 541 -2.40 19.94 -51.11
N VAL A 542 -2.24 18.77 -51.74
CA VAL A 542 -3.35 17.97 -52.24
C VAL A 542 -3.99 17.23 -51.07
N SER A 543 -5.30 17.37 -50.87
CA SER A 543 -6.03 16.86 -49.68
C SER A 543 -5.75 15.39 -49.33
N GLY A 544 -5.54 14.53 -50.32
CA GLY A 544 -5.20 13.10 -50.15
C GLY A 544 -3.75 12.77 -49.79
N ARG A 545 -2.89 13.76 -49.47
CA ARG A 545 -1.47 13.56 -49.10
C ARG A 545 -1.06 14.15 -47.75
N VAL A 546 -1.95 14.87 -47.07
CA VAL A 546 -1.67 15.53 -45.79
C VAL A 546 -1.54 14.48 -44.68
N VAL A 547 -0.42 14.51 -43.95
CA VAL A 547 -0.18 13.70 -42.75
C VAL A 547 -0.18 14.66 -41.56
N ILE A 548 -1.11 14.44 -40.61
CA ILE A 548 -1.20 15.18 -39.36
C ILE A 548 -0.53 14.37 -38.27
N ASN A 549 0.34 15.00 -37.46
CA ASN A 549 1.06 14.32 -36.39
C ASN A 549 0.47 14.69 -35.02
N ALA A 550 0.13 13.69 -34.22
CA ALA A 550 -0.08 13.90 -32.79
C ALA A 550 1.26 14.24 -32.12
N ARG A 551 1.23 15.08 -31.07
CA ARG A 551 2.44 15.34 -30.29
C ARG A 551 2.75 14.14 -29.41
N GLU A 552 3.97 13.60 -29.52
CA GLU A 552 4.48 12.64 -28.54
C GLU A 552 4.43 13.29 -27.15
N MET A 553 3.66 12.70 -26.25
CA MET A 553 3.69 13.10 -24.85
C MET A 553 4.87 12.44 -24.17
N GLY A 554 5.61 13.22 -23.38
CA GLY A 554 6.39 12.65 -22.29
C GLY A 554 5.44 11.94 -21.29
N PRO A 555 5.97 11.15 -20.34
CA PRO A 555 5.14 10.54 -19.31
C PRO A 555 4.28 11.62 -18.63
N ILE A 556 2.97 11.36 -18.57
CA ILE A 556 2.04 12.22 -17.85
C ILE A 556 2.47 12.22 -16.39
N ASP A 557 2.85 13.39 -15.89
CA ASP A 557 3.13 13.61 -14.47
C ASP A 557 1.80 13.65 -13.71
N TYR A 558 1.17 12.47 -13.58
CA TYR A 558 0.34 12.20 -12.42
C TYR A 558 1.22 12.51 -11.22
N GLY A 559 0.74 13.34 -10.28
CA GLY A 559 1.51 13.82 -9.13
C GLY A 559 1.84 12.71 -8.14
N ASP A 560 2.68 11.77 -8.56
CA ASP A 560 3.03 10.56 -7.88
C ASP A 560 3.92 10.89 -6.68
N ILE A 561 3.27 11.10 -5.55
CA ILE A 561 3.89 10.80 -4.24
C ILE A 561 3.80 9.28 -4.00
N GLN A 562 4.12 8.48 -5.02
CA GLN A 562 4.84 7.25 -4.78
C GLN A 562 6.23 7.63 -4.30
N LEU A 563 6.62 7.15 -3.13
CA LEU A 563 8.00 7.24 -2.67
C LEU A 563 8.86 6.38 -3.61
N MET A 564 9.40 6.98 -4.69
CA MET A 564 10.29 6.30 -5.65
C MET A 564 11.27 5.40 -4.93
N SER A 565 11.46 4.18 -5.41
CA SER A 565 12.35 3.21 -4.78
C SER A 565 13.79 3.74 -4.70
N ASP A 566 14.60 3.27 -3.75
CA ASP A 566 15.99 3.74 -3.66
C ASP A 566 16.87 3.22 -4.82
N VAL A 567 16.46 2.11 -5.44
CA VAL A 567 16.98 1.59 -6.72
C VAL A 567 16.65 2.52 -7.91
N ASP A 568 15.48 3.17 -7.89
CA ASP A 568 15.03 4.06 -8.98
C ASP A 568 15.67 5.45 -8.98
N ARG A 569 16.28 5.86 -7.86
CA ARG A 569 16.85 7.21 -7.68
C ARG A 569 18.34 7.30 -8.02
N ASN A 570 19.09 6.23 -7.73
CA ASN A 570 20.55 6.24 -7.72
C ASN A 570 21.11 5.23 -8.73
N LEU A 571 20.81 5.41 -10.02
CA LEU A 571 21.22 4.45 -11.04
C LEU A 571 22.77 4.39 -11.16
N PRO A 572 23.36 3.18 -11.17
CA PRO A 572 24.81 3.01 -11.20
C PRO A 572 25.43 3.44 -12.53
N ARG A 573 26.38 4.39 -12.50
CA ARG A 573 27.02 4.91 -13.71
C ARG A 573 28.30 4.14 -14.03
N THR A 574 28.39 3.55 -15.22
CA THR A 574 29.62 2.87 -15.70
C THR A 574 30.38 3.67 -16.75
N GLY A 575 29.67 4.55 -17.49
CA GLY A 575 30.18 5.18 -18.70
C GLY A 575 30.44 4.19 -19.85
N ARG A 576 29.90 2.96 -19.77
CA ARG A 576 29.82 1.99 -20.86
C ARG A 576 28.95 2.56 -21.97
N LYS A 577 29.27 2.22 -23.22
CA LYS A 577 28.39 2.39 -24.38
C LYS A 577 28.36 1.07 -25.14
N ASN A 578 27.17 0.61 -25.51
CA ASN A 578 26.95 -0.69 -26.13
C ASN A 578 25.88 -0.62 -27.22
N PRO A 579 26.09 0.15 -28.31
CA PRO A 579 25.09 0.37 -29.36
C PRO A 579 24.77 -0.85 -30.22
N ASN A 580 25.49 -1.97 -30.04
CA ASN A 580 25.19 -3.27 -30.65
C ASN A 580 24.38 -4.20 -29.75
N ALA A 581 24.10 -3.79 -28.50
CA ALA A 581 23.27 -4.57 -27.59
C ALA A 581 21.79 -4.41 -27.94
N ILE A 582 21.04 -5.49 -27.81
CA ILE A 582 19.59 -5.55 -28.02
C ILE A 582 18.95 -6.02 -26.71
N ALA A 583 17.85 -5.39 -26.31
CA ALA A 583 17.08 -5.83 -25.16
C ALA A 583 15.65 -6.23 -25.54
N VAL A 584 15.08 -7.17 -24.79
CA VAL A 584 13.63 -7.40 -24.71
C VAL A 584 13.22 -7.24 -23.26
N VAL A 585 12.28 -6.36 -22.97
CA VAL A 585 11.85 -6.03 -21.61
C VAL A 585 10.33 -6.12 -21.56
N ILE A 586 9.81 -7.11 -20.82
CA ILE A 586 8.39 -7.41 -20.74
C ILE A 586 7.91 -7.25 -19.29
N GLY A 587 6.85 -6.48 -19.09
CA GLY A 587 6.10 -6.40 -17.84
C GLY A 587 4.64 -6.76 -18.09
N ASN A 588 4.19 -7.92 -17.59
CA ASN A 588 2.80 -8.35 -17.68
C ASN A 588 2.11 -8.17 -16.33
N ARG A 589 1.33 -7.09 -16.21
CA ARG A 589 0.54 -6.76 -15.01
C ARG A 589 -0.93 -7.08 -15.20
N ASP A 590 -1.56 -6.55 -16.25
CA ASP A 590 -3.02 -6.51 -16.39
C ASP A 590 -3.48 -7.58 -17.37
N TYR A 591 -4.17 -8.61 -16.86
CA TYR A 591 -4.56 -9.80 -17.61
C TYR A 591 -6.01 -9.67 -18.10
N GLN A 592 -6.26 -10.10 -19.35
CA GLN A 592 -7.59 -10.05 -19.99
C GLN A 592 -8.56 -11.06 -19.37
N ASN A 593 -8.05 -12.17 -18.84
CA ASN A 593 -8.84 -13.14 -18.09
C ASN A 593 -8.98 -12.66 -16.63
N PRO A 594 -10.21 -12.36 -16.14
CA PRO A 594 -10.42 -11.82 -14.80
C PRO A 594 -10.11 -12.80 -13.67
N ASP A 595 -10.00 -14.11 -13.96
CA ASP A 595 -9.57 -15.12 -12.98
C ASP A 595 -8.04 -15.07 -12.73
N VAL A 596 -7.29 -14.28 -13.52
CA VAL A 596 -5.85 -14.07 -13.36
C VAL A 596 -5.61 -12.77 -12.58
N PRO A 597 -5.19 -12.82 -11.29
CA PRO A 597 -4.92 -11.62 -10.51
C PRO A 597 -3.77 -10.81 -11.13
N PRO A 598 -3.80 -9.48 -11.13
CA PRO A 598 -2.74 -8.69 -11.73
C PRO A 598 -1.43 -8.76 -10.93
N VAL A 599 -0.31 -8.56 -11.63
CA VAL A 599 1.05 -8.53 -11.05
C VAL A 599 1.47 -7.09 -10.79
N ASP A 600 1.10 -6.57 -9.62
CA ASP A 600 1.11 -5.14 -9.26
C ASP A 600 2.31 -4.34 -9.78
N TYR A 601 3.52 -4.88 -9.59
CA TYR A 601 4.79 -4.21 -9.85
C TYR A 601 5.42 -4.54 -11.21
N ALA A 602 4.83 -5.42 -12.04
CA ALA A 602 5.47 -5.90 -13.26
C ALA A 602 5.81 -4.79 -14.27
N LEU A 603 4.97 -3.75 -14.37
CA LEU A 603 5.24 -2.58 -15.22
C LEU A 603 6.35 -1.67 -14.63
N GLN A 604 6.39 -1.52 -13.31
CA GLN A 604 7.42 -0.73 -12.62
C GLN A 604 8.78 -1.43 -12.70
N ASP A 605 8.82 -2.73 -12.44
CA ASP A 605 10.00 -3.60 -12.61
C ASP A 605 10.58 -3.49 -14.02
N ALA A 606 9.73 -3.64 -15.04
CA ALA A 606 10.11 -3.49 -16.45
C ALA A 606 10.62 -2.07 -16.77
N GLY A 607 9.90 -1.04 -16.31
CA GLY A 607 10.27 0.37 -16.52
C GLY A 607 11.60 0.74 -15.88
N SER A 608 11.89 0.23 -14.68
CA SER A 608 13.16 0.45 -13.98
C SER A 608 14.30 -0.34 -14.61
N MET A 609 14.06 -1.57 -15.06
CA MET A 609 15.06 -2.33 -15.84
C MET A 609 15.44 -1.61 -17.14
N ARG A 610 14.45 -1.05 -17.87
CA ARG A 610 14.68 -0.23 -19.07
C ARG A 610 15.64 0.94 -18.78
N LYS A 611 15.40 1.71 -17.71
CA LYS A 611 16.29 2.81 -17.29
C LYS A 611 17.72 2.32 -17.00
N TYR A 612 17.86 1.22 -16.27
CA TYR A 612 19.17 0.62 -15.99
C TYR A 612 19.90 0.21 -17.28
N LEU A 613 19.22 -0.40 -18.25
CA LEU A 613 19.83 -0.80 -19.51
C LEU A 613 20.42 0.39 -20.28
N VAL A 614 19.72 1.52 -20.29
CA VAL A 614 20.16 2.76 -20.95
C VAL A 614 21.28 3.45 -20.14
N GLU A 615 21.02 3.80 -18.88
CA GLU A 615 21.93 4.63 -18.07
C GLU A 615 23.15 3.87 -17.53
N SER A 616 22.97 2.60 -17.18
CA SER A 616 23.99 1.79 -16.50
C SER A 616 24.73 0.85 -17.46
N PHE A 617 24.00 0.13 -18.33
CA PHE A 617 24.61 -0.78 -19.31
C PHE A 617 25.00 -0.08 -20.62
N GLY A 618 24.48 1.12 -20.89
CA GLY A 618 24.82 1.93 -22.06
C GLY A 618 24.17 1.45 -23.36
N PHE A 619 22.99 0.83 -23.29
CA PHE A 619 22.21 0.43 -24.45
C PHE A 619 21.58 1.68 -25.11
N GLU A 620 21.42 1.68 -26.42
CA GLU A 620 20.65 2.71 -27.12
C GLU A 620 19.15 2.43 -26.97
N GLU A 621 18.34 3.46 -26.78
CA GLU A 621 16.90 3.34 -26.50
C GLU A 621 16.15 2.56 -27.60
N ASP A 622 16.45 2.86 -28.88
CA ASP A 622 15.85 2.22 -30.06
C ASP A 622 16.12 0.70 -30.15
N ASN A 623 17.11 0.20 -29.41
CA ASN A 623 17.45 -1.22 -29.36
C ASN A 623 16.67 -1.99 -28.27
N ILE A 624 15.81 -1.33 -27.49
CA ILE A 624 15.03 -1.94 -26.42
C ILE A 624 13.61 -2.25 -26.92
N LEU A 625 13.31 -3.53 -27.11
CA LEU A 625 11.95 -4.01 -27.34
C LEU A 625 11.20 -4.04 -25.99
N PHE A 626 10.60 -2.91 -25.63
CA PHE A 626 9.79 -2.77 -24.42
C PHE A 626 8.32 -3.13 -24.68
N LEU A 627 7.73 -3.98 -23.83
CA LEU A 627 6.33 -4.37 -23.89
C LEU A 627 5.68 -4.33 -22.51
N ALA A 628 4.65 -3.50 -22.39
CA ALA A 628 3.67 -3.59 -21.31
C ALA A 628 2.55 -4.54 -21.75
N ASN A 629 2.16 -5.48 -20.88
CA ASN A 629 1.03 -6.39 -21.07
C ASN A 629 1.10 -7.15 -22.41
N ALA A 630 2.20 -7.88 -22.63
CA ALA A 630 2.47 -8.63 -23.85
C ALA A 630 1.53 -9.84 -24.04
N THR A 631 0.99 -9.98 -25.25
CA THR A 631 0.15 -11.11 -25.67
C THR A 631 0.96 -12.30 -26.17
N GLN A 632 0.32 -13.46 -26.37
CA GLN A 632 0.97 -14.62 -26.98
C GLN A 632 1.44 -14.31 -28.41
N ALA A 633 0.68 -13.48 -29.13
CA ALA A 633 1.05 -13.01 -30.46
C ALA A 633 2.34 -12.15 -30.42
N ASP A 634 2.49 -11.27 -29.44
CA ASP A 634 3.70 -10.46 -29.26
C ASP A 634 4.92 -11.32 -28.93
N MET A 635 4.78 -12.27 -27.99
CA MET A 635 5.86 -13.18 -27.62
C MET A 635 6.32 -14.04 -28.82
N ASN A 636 5.38 -14.59 -29.58
CA ASN A 636 5.68 -15.31 -30.83
C ASN A 636 6.32 -14.38 -31.88
N GLY A 637 5.86 -13.14 -32.00
CA GLY A 637 6.39 -12.13 -32.93
C GLY A 637 7.81 -11.67 -32.60
N ILE A 638 8.24 -11.80 -31.34
CA ILE A 638 9.59 -11.45 -30.89
C ILE A 638 10.52 -12.67 -30.90
N PHE A 639 10.16 -13.73 -30.18
CA PHE A 639 11.02 -14.89 -29.91
C PHE A 639 10.81 -16.05 -30.89
N GLY A 640 9.79 -16.00 -31.74
CA GLY A 640 9.41 -17.08 -32.66
C GLY A 640 8.50 -18.11 -32.04
N THR A 641 8.19 -19.14 -32.82
CA THR A 641 7.33 -20.27 -32.45
C THR A 641 8.18 -21.53 -32.21
N PRO A 642 7.61 -22.66 -31.74
CA PRO A 642 8.35 -23.92 -31.66
C PRO A 642 8.91 -24.40 -33.01
N GLN A 643 8.28 -24.00 -34.12
CA GLN A 643 8.66 -24.41 -35.48
C GLN A 643 9.65 -23.45 -36.15
N ASP A 644 9.57 -22.14 -35.87
CA ASP A 644 10.46 -21.15 -36.46
C ASP A 644 10.89 -20.06 -35.47
N HIS A 645 12.20 -19.90 -35.30
CA HIS A 645 12.83 -18.94 -34.41
C HIS A 645 13.13 -17.59 -35.09
N ARG A 646 12.89 -17.47 -36.41
CA ARG A 646 13.28 -16.31 -37.24
C ARG A 646 12.28 -15.16 -37.16
N ALA A 647 11.96 -14.77 -35.93
CA ALA A 647 11.06 -13.68 -35.59
C ALA A 647 11.81 -12.33 -35.47
N ARG A 648 11.17 -11.29 -34.90
CA ARG A 648 11.76 -9.94 -34.80
C ARG A 648 13.15 -9.96 -34.15
N LEU A 649 13.35 -10.73 -33.09
CA LEU A 649 14.64 -10.77 -32.38
C LEU A 649 15.77 -11.36 -33.22
N TYR A 650 15.50 -12.41 -34.01
CA TYR A 650 16.47 -13.00 -34.94
C TYR A 650 17.01 -11.98 -35.95
N ASN A 651 16.14 -11.09 -36.45
CA ASN A 651 16.52 -10.06 -37.42
C ASN A 651 17.35 -8.91 -36.80
N LEU A 652 17.38 -8.78 -35.47
CA LEU A 652 18.12 -7.75 -34.75
C LEU A 652 19.48 -8.24 -34.22
N VAL A 653 19.62 -9.54 -33.95
CA VAL A 653 20.87 -10.12 -33.45
C VAL A 653 21.91 -10.25 -34.57
N LYS A 654 23.04 -9.57 -34.41
CA LYS A 654 24.22 -9.69 -35.28
C LYS A 654 25.18 -10.75 -34.76
N GLU A 655 25.65 -11.62 -35.66
CA GLU A 655 26.52 -12.75 -35.34
C GLU A 655 27.81 -12.32 -34.64
N GLY A 656 28.02 -12.80 -33.40
CA GLY A 656 29.21 -12.52 -32.60
C GLY A 656 29.35 -11.08 -32.08
N GLU A 657 28.44 -10.17 -32.45
CA GLU A 657 28.48 -8.75 -32.08
C GLU A 657 27.48 -8.37 -30.98
N THR A 658 26.26 -8.91 -31.03
CA THR A 658 25.16 -8.48 -30.15
C THR A 658 25.28 -9.05 -28.74
N ASP A 659 25.30 -8.19 -27.73
CA ASP A 659 24.93 -8.57 -26.37
C ASP A 659 23.41 -8.54 -26.26
N LEU A 660 22.80 -9.67 -25.91
CA LEU A 660 21.35 -9.81 -25.79
C LEU A 660 20.93 -9.79 -24.31
N PHE A 661 20.00 -8.92 -23.95
CA PHE A 661 19.38 -8.89 -22.63
C PHE A 661 17.89 -9.21 -22.74
N VAL A 662 17.36 -10.07 -21.86
CA VAL A 662 15.93 -10.35 -21.76
C VAL A 662 15.49 -10.21 -20.31
N PHE A 663 14.48 -9.36 -20.08
CA PHE A 663 13.81 -9.19 -18.80
C PHE A 663 12.33 -9.55 -18.95
N TYR A 664 11.80 -10.32 -17.98
CA TYR A 664 10.38 -10.61 -17.85
C TYR A 664 9.96 -10.47 -16.38
N SER A 665 8.95 -9.65 -16.09
CA SER A 665 8.20 -9.66 -14.83
C SER A 665 6.72 -9.95 -15.14
N GLY A 666 6.11 -10.89 -14.41
CA GLY A 666 4.73 -11.33 -14.65
C GLY A 666 4.46 -12.76 -14.17
N HIS A 667 3.29 -13.32 -14.48
CA HIS A 667 2.98 -14.70 -14.11
C HIS A 667 3.69 -15.73 -14.98
N GLY A 668 3.99 -16.88 -14.37
CA GLY A 668 4.23 -18.15 -15.02
C GLY A 668 3.19 -19.18 -14.58
N ALA A 669 3.02 -20.24 -15.36
CA ALA A 669 2.12 -21.34 -15.00
C ALA A 669 2.65 -22.69 -15.52
N PRO A 670 2.36 -23.78 -14.80
CA PRO A 670 2.63 -25.13 -15.25
C PRO A 670 1.46 -25.67 -16.09
N ASP A 671 1.74 -26.44 -17.14
CA ASP A 671 0.70 -27.30 -17.72
C ASP A 671 0.35 -28.45 -16.75
N LEU A 672 -0.94 -28.70 -16.59
CA LEU A 672 -1.49 -29.66 -15.62
C LEU A 672 -1.18 -31.13 -15.96
N GLU A 673 -0.94 -31.47 -17.22
CA GLU A 673 -0.70 -32.84 -17.67
C GLU A 673 0.80 -33.14 -17.85
N THR A 674 1.54 -32.25 -18.52
CA THR A 674 2.95 -32.48 -18.90
C THR A 674 3.96 -31.95 -17.88
N GLN A 675 3.52 -31.09 -16.94
CA GLN A 675 4.39 -30.38 -16.02
C GLN A 675 5.49 -29.57 -16.75
N ASP A 676 5.16 -29.03 -17.93
CA ASP A 676 6.02 -28.05 -18.62
C ASP A 676 5.68 -26.63 -18.16
N ALA A 677 6.70 -25.76 -18.06
CA ALA A 677 6.55 -24.38 -17.62
C ALA A 677 6.28 -23.44 -18.80
N TYR A 678 5.40 -22.46 -18.58
CA TYR A 678 5.02 -21.44 -19.54
C TYR A 678 5.08 -20.07 -18.87
N PHE A 679 5.48 -19.06 -19.63
CA PHE A 679 5.06 -17.68 -19.32
C PHE A 679 3.55 -17.57 -19.57
N VAL A 680 2.89 -16.70 -18.82
CA VAL A 680 1.47 -16.36 -19.00
C VAL A 680 1.39 -14.98 -19.68
N PRO A 681 1.17 -14.93 -21.00
CA PRO A 681 0.71 -13.73 -21.70
C PRO A 681 -0.59 -13.16 -21.12
N VAL A 682 -0.87 -11.88 -21.39
CA VAL A 682 -2.09 -11.24 -20.83
C VAL A 682 -3.40 -11.76 -21.43
N ASP A 683 -3.36 -12.34 -22.62
CA ASP A 683 -4.45 -13.03 -23.32
C ASP A 683 -4.51 -14.55 -23.01
N CYS A 684 -3.68 -15.04 -22.08
CA CYS A 684 -3.62 -16.44 -21.71
C CYS A 684 -4.64 -16.80 -20.61
N ASP A 685 -5.22 -18.00 -20.74
CA ASP A 685 -5.98 -18.67 -19.70
C ASP A 685 -5.06 -19.70 -19.03
N PRO A 686 -4.71 -19.57 -17.73
CA PRO A 686 -3.81 -20.50 -17.07
C PRO A 686 -4.30 -21.95 -17.08
N SER A 687 -5.62 -22.19 -17.11
CA SER A 687 -6.19 -23.54 -17.18
C SER A 687 -5.95 -24.22 -18.54
N LEU A 688 -5.68 -23.41 -19.58
CA LEU A 688 -5.44 -23.83 -20.95
C LEU A 688 -4.01 -23.49 -21.42
N VAL A 689 -3.08 -23.21 -20.50
CA VAL A 689 -1.76 -22.61 -20.77
C VAL A 689 -0.92 -23.34 -21.83
N ARG A 690 -1.10 -24.65 -22.01
CA ARG A 690 -0.48 -25.41 -23.12
C ARG A 690 -0.85 -24.93 -24.53
N PHE A 691 -1.97 -24.22 -24.69
CA PHE A 691 -2.49 -23.75 -25.97
C PHE A 691 -2.21 -22.24 -26.20
N ASN A 692 -2.49 -21.39 -25.22
CA ASN A 692 -2.35 -19.92 -25.30
C ASN A 692 -1.22 -19.32 -24.44
N GLY A 693 -0.49 -20.12 -23.66
CA GLY A 693 0.74 -19.71 -23.00
C GLY A 693 1.95 -19.70 -23.94
N TYR A 694 3.08 -19.15 -23.48
CA TYR A 694 4.36 -19.22 -24.22
C TYR A 694 5.36 -20.11 -23.48
N ALA A 695 5.68 -21.26 -24.07
CA ALA A 695 6.46 -22.30 -23.40
C ALA A 695 7.90 -21.86 -23.09
N ILE A 696 8.34 -22.04 -21.84
CA ILE A 696 9.71 -21.74 -21.39
C ILE A 696 10.74 -22.53 -22.20
N GLN A 697 10.43 -23.78 -22.56
CA GLN A 697 11.30 -24.59 -23.39
C GLN A 697 11.47 -23.99 -24.80
N THR A 698 10.39 -23.52 -25.44
CA THR A 698 10.42 -22.84 -26.75
C THR A 698 11.19 -21.53 -26.69
N PHE A 699 10.96 -20.71 -25.65
CA PHE A 699 11.70 -19.49 -25.39
C PHE A 699 13.21 -19.74 -25.43
N TYR A 700 13.71 -20.65 -24.59
CA TYR A 700 15.14 -20.94 -24.52
C TYR A 700 15.67 -21.67 -25.77
N ASP A 701 14.94 -22.62 -26.35
CA ASP A 701 15.38 -23.31 -27.58
C ASP A 701 15.49 -22.35 -28.77
N ASN A 702 14.66 -21.30 -28.82
CA ASN A 702 14.78 -20.26 -29.83
C ASN A 702 15.94 -19.31 -29.54
N LEU A 703 16.13 -18.89 -28.29
CA LEU A 703 17.31 -18.10 -27.89
C LEU A 703 18.62 -18.85 -28.19
N ALA A 704 18.72 -20.15 -27.91
CA ALA A 704 19.92 -20.96 -28.17
C ALA A 704 20.34 -21.02 -29.65
N LYS A 705 19.42 -20.74 -30.58
CA LYS A 705 19.68 -20.68 -32.04
C LYS A 705 20.22 -19.31 -32.48
N LEU A 706 20.13 -18.28 -31.65
CA LEU A 706 20.55 -16.92 -31.98
C LEU A 706 22.09 -16.76 -31.88
N PRO A 707 22.74 -16.09 -32.84
CA PRO A 707 24.20 -16.01 -32.90
C PRO A 707 24.77 -14.87 -32.02
N TYR A 708 24.25 -14.67 -30.81
CA TYR A 708 24.68 -13.58 -29.91
C TYR A 708 26.13 -13.72 -29.43
N ARG A 709 26.74 -12.60 -29.02
CA ARG A 709 28.02 -12.53 -28.32
C ARG A 709 27.88 -12.95 -26.85
N SER A 710 26.86 -12.45 -26.19
CA SER A 710 26.49 -12.78 -24.82
C SER A 710 24.97 -12.74 -24.66
N LEU A 711 24.46 -13.48 -23.68
CA LEU A 711 23.04 -13.49 -23.33
C LEU A 711 22.88 -13.29 -21.81
N THR A 712 22.00 -12.39 -21.42
CA THR A 712 21.53 -12.26 -20.03
C THR A 712 20.01 -12.43 -20.02
N VAL A 713 19.48 -13.31 -19.18
CA VAL A 713 18.05 -13.54 -19.00
C VAL A 713 17.70 -13.34 -17.52
N VAL A 714 16.71 -12.51 -17.24
CA VAL A 714 16.23 -12.19 -15.89
C VAL A 714 14.71 -12.40 -15.86
N ILE A 715 14.23 -13.30 -15.00
CA ILE A 715 12.81 -13.69 -14.92
C ILE A 715 12.31 -13.55 -13.48
N ASP A 716 11.44 -12.55 -13.26
CA ASP A 716 10.68 -12.39 -12.02
C ASP A 716 9.26 -12.95 -12.20
N ALA A 717 9.13 -14.27 -12.03
CA ALA A 717 7.89 -15.01 -12.24
C ALA A 717 7.81 -16.28 -11.38
N CYS A 718 6.60 -16.58 -10.89
CA CYS A 718 6.26 -17.87 -10.28
C CYS A 718 5.89 -18.89 -11.37
N PHE A 719 6.44 -20.10 -11.37
CA PHE A 719 5.98 -21.21 -12.25
C PHE A 719 5.19 -22.30 -11.50
N SER A 720 4.83 -22.03 -10.24
CA SER A 720 4.11 -22.94 -9.34
C SER A 720 2.59 -22.89 -9.46
N GLY A 721 2.04 -22.03 -10.34
CA GLY A 721 0.58 -21.81 -10.43
C GLY A 721 0.00 -21.12 -9.18
N THR A 722 0.84 -20.49 -8.34
CA THR A 722 0.42 -19.78 -7.12
C THR A 722 1.03 -18.37 -7.10
N SER A 723 0.20 -17.36 -6.81
CA SER A 723 0.59 -15.95 -6.72
C SER A 723 0.39 -15.39 -5.31
N ASP A 724 0.90 -14.19 -5.03
CA ASP A 724 0.73 -13.52 -3.73
C ASP A 724 -0.75 -13.19 -3.40
N ARG A 725 -1.63 -13.09 -4.41
CA ARG A 725 -3.09 -12.87 -4.24
C ARG A 725 -3.95 -14.13 -4.29
N GLY A 726 -3.37 -15.30 -4.58
CA GLY A 726 -4.12 -16.56 -4.66
C GLY A 726 -3.56 -17.54 -5.69
N THR A 727 -4.14 -18.74 -5.71
CA THR A 727 -3.71 -19.83 -6.60
C THR A 727 -4.30 -19.66 -8.00
N LEU A 728 -3.44 -19.37 -9.00
CA LEU A 728 -3.79 -19.29 -10.42
C LEU A 728 -4.41 -20.59 -10.95
N ILE A 729 -3.92 -21.74 -10.46
CA ILE A 729 -4.43 -23.06 -10.83
C ILE A 729 -4.53 -23.94 -9.57
N PRO A 730 -5.72 -24.09 -8.98
CA PRO A 730 -5.93 -24.98 -7.85
C PRO A 730 -5.42 -26.39 -8.12
N TYR A 731 -4.66 -26.96 -7.18
CA TYR A 731 -4.11 -28.32 -7.24
C TYR A 731 -3.05 -28.59 -8.33
N ALA A 732 -2.51 -27.56 -8.98
CA ALA A 732 -1.38 -27.73 -9.90
C ALA A 732 -0.14 -28.31 -9.20
N SER A 733 0.53 -29.26 -9.86
CA SER A 733 1.78 -29.86 -9.36
C SER A 733 3.00 -29.06 -9.80
N LEU A 734 4.02 -29.07 -8.94
CA LEU A 734 5.09 -28.08 -8.94
C LEU A 734 6.15 -28.37 -10.01
N VAL A 735 6.40 -27.42 -10.90
CA VAL A 735 7.31 -27.58 -12.04
C VAL A 735 8.70 -27.06 -11.73
N ARG A 736 9.71 -27.90 -11.99
CA ARG A 736 11.11 -27.46 -12.13
C ARG A 736 11.42 -27.18 -13.59
N ILE A 737 12.17 -26.12 -13.86
CA ILE A 737 12.79 -25.90 -15.16
C ILE A 737 13.68 -27.11 -15.45
N LYS A 738 13.36 -27.88 -16.51
CA LYS A 738 14.05 -29.14 -16.82
C LYS A 738 15.51 -28.83 -17.22
N SER A 739 16.47 -29.42 -16.50
CA SER A 739 17.92 -29.15 -16.62
C SER A 739 18.57 -29.54 -17.95
N ASN A 740 17.79 -29.99 -18.94
CA ASN A 740 18.31 -30.39 -20.24
C ASN A 740 18.39 -29.24 -21.27
N ASN A 741 18.07 -28.02 -20.85
CA ASN A 741 18.00 -26.84 -21.69
C ASN A 741 19.38 -26.38 -22.21
N ASN A 742 19.47 -26.00 -23.48
CA ASN A 742 20.73 -25.63 -24.14
C ASN A 742 21.26 -24.26 -23.70
N VAL A 743 20.40 -23.28 -23.39
CA VAL A 743 20.84 -21.97 -22.90
C VAL A 743 21.53 -22.08 -21.54
N LEU A 744 21.01 -22.93 -20.65
CA LEU A 744 21.59 -23.16 -19.31
C LEU A 744 22.98 -23.84 -19.36
N LYS A 745 23.40 -24.33 -20.54
CA LYS A 745 24.71 -24.96 -20.80
C LYS A 745 25.61 -24.09 -21.67
N ASP A 746 25.13 -22.95 -22.17
CA ASP A 746 25.91 -22.05 -23.02
C ASP A 746 26.84 -21.19 -22.15
N PRO A 747 28.18 -21.27 -22.30
CA PRO A 747 29.12 -20.44 -21.54
C PRO A 747 29.03 -18.93 -21.87
N ARG A 748 28.20 -18.55 -22.86
CA ARG A 748 27.87 -17.15 -23.20
C ARG A 748 26.66 -16.61 -22.44
N ALA A 749 25.88 -17.46 -21.78
CA ALA A 749 24.64 -17.11 -21.13
C ALA A 749 24.78 -16.91 -19.62
N MET A 750 24.02 -15.95 -19.09
CA MET A 750 23.73 -15.76 -17.67
C MET A 750 22.21 -15.78 -17.51
N VAL A 751 21.68 -16.57 -16.59
CA VAL A 751 20.23 -16.71 -16.38
C VAL A 751 19.93 -16.58 -14.90
N PHE A 752 18.98 -15.72 -14.56
CA PHE A 752 18.49 -15.49 -13.20
C PHE A 752 16.97 -15.72 -13.17
N THR A 753 16.48 -16.49 -12.21
CA THR A 753 15.05 -16.66 -11.94
C THR A 753 14.74 -16.33 -10.49
N ALA A 754 13.59 -15.71 -10.23
CA ALA A 754 13.24 -15.23 -8.89
C ALA A 754 12.99 -16.32 -7.85
N ALA A 755 12.66 -17.55 -8.26
CA ALA A 755 12.25 -18.63 -7.37
C ALA A 755 12.59 -20.02 -7.94
N SER A 756 13.07 -20.92 -7.06
CA SER A 756 13.38 -22.30 -7.41
C SER A 756 12.17 -23.22 -7.30
N GLY A 757 11.86 -23.96 -8.38
CA GLY A 757 10.88 -25.04 -8.45
C GLY A 757 9.51 -24.78 -7.80
N THR A 758 9.38 -25.07 -6.50
CA THR A 758 8.11 -25.06 -5.76
C THR A 758 7.75 -23.71 -5.14
N GLN A 759 8.58 -22.69 -5.33
CA GLN A 759 8.54 -21.45 -4.55
C GLN A 759 7.73 -20.35 -5.24
N ILE A 760 7.36 -19.33 -4.46
CA ILE A 760 6.61 -18.16 -4.92
C ILE A 760 7.57 -16.97 -4.94
N ALA A 761 7.66 -16.27 -6.07
CA ALA A 761 8.27 -14.96 -6.18
C ALA A 761 7.39 -13.95 -5.45
N SER A 762 7.93 -13.33 -4.39
CA SER A 762 7.21 -12.39 -3.53
C SER A 762 7.28 -10.96 -4.08
N TRP A 763 6.29 -10.14 -3.76
CA TRP A 763 6.39 -8.69 -3.92
C TRP A 763 7.11 -8.01 -2.73
N TYR A 764 7.60 -6.79 -2.93
CA TYR A 764 8.15 -5.92 -1.88
C TYR A 764 7.47 -4.54 -1.91
N PRO A 765 6.27 -4.41 -1.30
CA PRO A 765 5.42 -3.23 -1.44
C PRO A 765 6.06 -1.92 -0.99
N GLU A 766 6.87 -1.94 0.07
CA GLU A 766 7.56 -0.75 0.58
C GLU A 766 8.61 -0.18 -0.38
N GLN A 767 8.99 -0.95 -1.41
CA GLN A 767 9.94 -0.57 -2.45
C GLN A 767 9.29 -0.50 -3.85
N ALA A 768 7.98 -0.70 -3.96
CA ALA A 768 7.21 -0.69 -5.22
C ALA A 768 7.76 -1.64 -6.32
N HIS A 769 8.30 -2.81 -5.93
CA HIS A 769 8.95 -3.76 -6.84
C HIS A 769 8.61 -5.22 -6.54
N GLY A 770 8.84 -6.10 -7.52
CA GLY A 770 9.09 -7.53 -7.24
C GLY A 770 10.30 -7.68 -6.30
N LEU A 771 10.21 -8.56 -5.30
CA LEU A 771 11.27 -8.68 -4.28
C LEU A 771 12.61 -9.09 -4.90
N PHE A 772 12.56 -9.97 -5.90
CA PHE A 772 13.74 -10.39 -6.63
C PHE A 772 14.27 -9.23 -7.51
N THR A 773 13.42 -8.55 -8.27
CA THR A 773 13.81 -7.40 -9.10
C THR A 773 14.46 -6.29 -8.25
N TYR A 774 13.87 -5.92 -7.10
CA TYR A 774 14.49 -4.96 -6.18
C TYR A 774 15.91 -5.37 -5.79
N HIS A 775 16.10 -6.61 -5.33
CA HIS A 775 17.43 -7.07 -4.92
C HIS A 775 18.40 -7.21 -6.10
N PHE A 776 17.94 -7.59 -7.29
CA PHE A 776 18.77 -7.60 -8.50
C PHE A 776 19.27 -6.20 -8.86
N LEU A 777 18.38 -5.19 -8.89
CA LEU A 777 18.73 -3.79 -9.11
C LEU A 777 19.63 -3.22 -8.01
N LYS A 778 19.43 -3.67 -6.76
CA LYS A 778 20.26 -3.30 -5.60
C LYS A 778 21.67 -3.90 -5.67
N GLY A 779 21.80 -5.14 -6.11
CA GLY A 779 23.09 -5.77 -6.39
C GLY A 779 23.87 -5.00 -7.46
N LEU A 780 23.19 -4.56 -8.53
CA LEU A 780 23.78 -3.74 -9.59
C LEU A 780 24.23 -2.34 -9.11
N GLN A 781 23.66 -1.78 -8.04
CA GLN A 781 24.15 -0.55 -7.40
C GLN A 781 25.48 -0.72 -6.65
N GLY A 782 25.99 -1.95 -6.54
CA GLY A 782 27.26 -2.26 -5.88
C GLY A 782 27.12 -3.03 -4.57
N GLU A 783 25.90 -3.33 -4.08
CA GLU A 783 25.72 -4.21 -2.91
C GLU A 783 26.17 -5.67 -3.17
N ALA A 784 26.30 -6.05 -4.45
CA ALA A 784 26.88 -7.34 -4.84
C ALA A 784 28.41 -7.31 -4.97
N ASP A 785 29.05 -6.14 -5.13
CA ASP A 785 30.51 -6.01 -5.27
C ASP A 785 31.20 -6.32 -3.93
N GLN A 786 31.58 -7.59 -3.73
CA GLN A 786 32.17 -8.07 -2.49
C GLN A 786 33.67 -7.77 -2.44
N ASN A 787 34.34 -7.83 -3.59
CA ASN A 787 35.79 -7.72 -3.68
C ASN A 787 36.27 -6.25 -3.75
N ARG A 788 35.36 -5.32 -4.10
CA ARG A 788 35.54 -3.86 -4.26
C ARG A 788 36.38 -3.43 -5.46
N ASP A 789 36.41 -4.23 -6.52
CA ASP A 789 37.00 -3.87 -7.81
C ASP A 789 36.10 -2.95 -8.65
N ARG A 790 34.87 -2.70 -8.19
CA ARG A 790 33.80 -1.91 -8.84
C ARG A 790 33.15 -2.62 -10.03
N GLU A 791 33.38 -3.90 -10.23
CA GLU A 791 32.62 -4.73 -11.15
C GLU A 791 31.65 -5.60 -10.34
N VAL A 792 30.55 -6.01 -10.97
CA VAL A 792 29.58 -6.94 -10.39
C VAL A 792 29.64 -8.21 -11.22
N SER A 793 30.37 -9.20 -10.72
CA SER A 793 30.46 -10.51 -11.36
C SER A 793 29.21 -11.37 -11.12
N LEU A 794 29.02 -12.41 -11.93
CA LEU A 794 27.95 -13.38 -11.74
C LEU A 794 28.09 -14.13 -10.41
N GLY A 795 29.32 -14.49 -9.99
CA GLY A 795 29.55 -15.17 -8.71
C GLY A 795 29.20 -14.30 -7.49
N GLU A 796 29.49 -13.00 -7.59
CA GLU A 796 29.11 -11.99 -6.60
C GLU A 796 27.60 -11.79 -6.53
N MET A 797 26.97 -11.54 -7.67
CA MET A 797 25.52 -11.40 -7.77
C MET A 797 24.80 -12.69 -7.30
N ARG A 798 25.35 -13.87 -7.64
CA ARG A 798 24.85 -15.17 -7.17
C ARG A 798 24.87 -15.25 -5.65
N THR A 799 25.98 -14.89 -5.02
CA THR A 799 26.14 -14.91 -3.57
C THR A 799 25.19 -13.92 -2.90
N TYR A 800 25.16 -12.67 -3.37
CA TYR A 800 24.28 -11.62 -2.85
C TYR A 800 22.79 -12.00 -2.94
N LEU A 801 22.30 -12.48 -4.09
CA LEU A 801 20.89 -12.84 -4.28
C LEU A 801 20.50 -14.10 -3.50
N SER A 802 21.42 -15.06 -3.35
CA SER A 802 21.21 -16.28 -2.57
C SER A 802 21.11 -16.03 -1.05
N GLU A 803 21.55 -14.86 -0.58
CA GLU A 803 21.43 -14.45 0.83
C GLU A 803 20.28 -13.45 1.04
N SER A 804 20.22 -12.40 0.23
CA SER A 804 19.31 -11.27 0.42
C SER A 804 17.85 -11.63 0.16
N VAL A 805 17.54 -12.27 -0.98
CA VAL A 805 16.16 -12.63 -1.35
C VAL A 805 15.55 -13.63 -0.35
N PRO A 806 16.20 -14.75 0.03
CA PRO A 806 15.64 -15.65 1.05
C PRO A 806 15.56 -15.02 2.44
N ALA A 807 16.47 -14.10 2.79
CA ALA A 807 16.39 -13.38 4.06
C ALA A 807 15.19 -12.42 4.10
N MET A 808 14.89 -11.73 3.00
CA MET A 808 13.79 -10.78 2.93
C MET A 808 12.43 -11.47 2.74
N ALA A 809 12.32 -12.52 1.92
CA ALA A 809 11.08 -13.28 1.73
C ALA A 809 10.56 -13.90 3.04
N ARG A 810 11.48 -14.31 3.93
CA ARG A 810 11.17 -14.75 5.30
C ARG A 810 10.69 -13.61 6.20
N ARG A 811 11.17 -12.38 6.00
CA ARG A 811 10.76 -11.20 6.79
C ARG A 811 9.41 -10.64 6.37
N LEU A 812 9.16 -10.53 5.07
CA LEU A 812 7.92 -9.95 4.52
C LEU A 812 6.75 -10.92 4.67
N ASN A 813 6.91 -12.15 4.17
CA ASN A 813 5.79 -13.06 3.96
C ASN A 813 5.90 -14.39 4.75
N ASN A 814 6.95 -14.56 5.57
CA ASN A 814 7.30 -15.84 6.21
C ASN A 814 7.38 -17.02 5.22
N ARG A 815 7.87 -16.76 4.00
CA ARG A 815 7.98 -17.74 2.91
C ARG A 815 9.44 -18.04 2.56
N VAL A 816 9.63 -19.13 1.82
CA VAL A 816 10.94 -19.50 1.25
C VAL A 816 10.93 -19.15 -0.25
N GLN A 817 11.83 -18.25 -0.64
CA GLN A 817 12.09 -17.90 -2.03
C GLN A 817 13.61 -17.89 -2.23
N ASN A 818 14.11 -18.84 -3.02
CA ASN A 818 15.52 -18.96 -3.38
C ASN A 818 15.64 -18.74 -4.89
N PRO A 819 16.35 -17.71 -5.36
CA PRO A 819 16.62 -17.54 -6.79
C PRO A 819 17.43 -18.70 -7.38
N GLU A 820 17.22 -19.05 -8.66
CA GLU A 820 18.13 -19.94 -9.40
C GLU A 820 18.98 -19.12 -10.37
N ILE A 821 20.29 -19.38 -10.40
CA ILE A 821 21.26 -18.57 -11.12
C ILE A 821 22.22 -19.48 -11.88
N TYR A 822 22.35 -19.27 -13.19
CA TYR A 822 23.13 -20.11 -14.11
C TYR A 822 24.08 -19.26 -14.94
N GLY A 823 25.23 -19.84 -15.29
CA GLY A 823 26.33 -19.19 -16.01
C GLY A 823 27.67 -19.39 -15.31
N LEU A 824 28.71 -18.80 -15.89
CA LEU A 824 30.09 -18.80 -15.38
C LEU A 824 30.32 -17.63 -14.42
N ASP A 825 30.81 -17.91 -13.22
CA ASP A 825 30.89 -16.93 -12.11
C ASP A 825 31.80 -15.74 -12.43
N GLU A 826 32.84 -15.95 -13.25
CA GLU A 826 33.79 -14.93 -13.71
C GLU A 826 33.22 -13.93 -14.74
N ARG A 827 31.97 -14.10 -15.18
CA ARG A 827 31.34 -13.13 -16.10
C ARG A 827 30.91 -11.86 -15.38
N VAL A 828 31.41 -10.72 -15.84
CA VAL A 828 30.97 -9.39 -15.38
C VAL A 828 29.60 -9.07 -15.96
N LEU A 829 28.64 -8.79 -15.07
CA LEU A 829 27.30 -8.34 -15.42
C LEU A 829 27.30 -6.83 -15.70
N LEU A 830 27.85 -6.04 -14.77
CA LEU A 830 27.90 -4.58 -14.85
C LEU A 830 29.20 -4.06 -14.22
N GLY A 831 29.84 -3.06 -14.84
CA GLY A 831 31.07 -2.45 -14.32
C GLY A 831 31.97 -1.85 -15.42
N PRO A 832 33.05 -1.16 -15.03
CA PRO A 832 33.33 -0.69 -13.66
C PRO A 832 32.41 0.47 -13.26
N LEU A 833 31.89 0.44 -12.04
CA LEU A 833 31.06 1.47 -11.42
C LEU A 833 31.88 2.75 -11.13
N ARG A 834 31.24 3.93 -11.21
CA ARG A 834 31.88 5.26 -11.07
C ARG A 834 31.34 6.08 -9.92
#